data_AF-A0A0C7N871-F1
#
_entry.id   AF-A0A0C7N871-F1
#
_cell.length_a   1.000
_cell.length_b   1.000
_cell.length_c   1.000
_cell.angle_alpha   90.00
_cell.angle_beta   90.00
_cell.angle_gamma   90.00
#
_symmetry.space_group_name_H-M   'P 1'
#
loop_
_entity.id
_entity.type
_entity.pdbx_description
1 polymer ?
#
loop_
_entity_poly.entity_id
_entity_poly.type
_entity_poly.pdbx_seq_one_letter_code
_entity_poly.pdbx_strand_id
1 'polypeptide(L)'
;MSLTLSFDRSKKSNSGLKLANNLKIALAQNLADANSKLTIDTESNELRLTVAGSEFSLFNANAILRYVLADFKGLESPESHFAVSSLEALLYHPNAHKEHIDETVNKALENYLLDFTEPLGATKLITFANAYALSPALVEAHLKALPEAVSAAIAIAKSSAPRESSNAKHTGAVKVDTNFAVKKHGAEILPKEGERNILITSALPYVNNVPHLGNIVGSVLSADIYARYCEARNYNTLFVCGTDEYGTATETKALEEKCTPQELCDKYHKIHKDVYDWFQIGFHHFGRTTTDQQTTIAQGIFNDLNKNGYLEEQTMKQLYCEVHKSFLADRFVEGTCPKCGYEDARGDQCDKCGALLDPFELIDPRCKLDGSKPIPRFSDHVFISLDKLESKIKAWVEKSSREGDWSKNSKTITNSWLREGLQPRCITRDLVWGTQVPLEKYKDKVLYVWFDAPIGYVSITANYTKKWEEWWKNPENVDLYQFMGKDNVPFHTVIFPGSQLGTEENWTMLHHLSTTEYLQYEGGKFSKSRGVGVFGNNAKETGVSPSVWRYYLASVRPESSDSHFSWNDFVARNNGELLANLGNFVNRLVKFANAKYNGVVPEYSISHLNDFESLKKDVDATLTSYISEMERTHERRGLELAMALSARGNLFLQENKLDNTLFSDFPDKSDAVVGVGLNLIYAVASVIYPFMPESAETIYRILNAPPLRIDSTFNLSIHGGHNINKAEYLFKRIDEKKIDEWRGMYGGQQK
;
A
#
# COMPACT_ATOMS: atom_id res chain seq x y z
N MET A 1 5.41 40.09 -49.70
CA MET A 1 6.53 39.86 -48.77
C MET A 1 6.15 38.71 -47.85
N SER A 2 7.12 37.90 -47.41
CA SER A 2 6.87 36.93 -46.33
C SER A 2 7.23 37.60 -45.00
N LEU A 3 6.25 37.72 -44.11
CA LEU A 3 6.37 38.35 -42.80
C LEU A 3 6.29 37.27 -41.72
N THR A 4 7.11 37.37 -40.69
CA THR A 4 7.06 36.47 -39.53
C THR A 4 6.81 37.29 -38.26
N LEU A 5 5.76 36.95 -37.52
CA LEU A 5 5.32 37.61 -36.29
C LEU A 5 5.62 36.72 -35.07
N SER A 6 5.85 37.33 -33.92
CA SER A 6 5.98 36.63 -32.63
C SER A 6 5.21 37.36 -31.54
N PHE A 7 4.57 36.61 -30.65
CA PHE A 7 3.81 37.14 -29.52
C PHE A 7 4.74 37.58 -28.38
N ASP A 8 4.31 38.58 -27.58
CA ASP A 8 5.00 38.99 -26.36
C ASP A 8 4.84 37.92 -25.27
N ARG A 9 5.89 37.14 -25.09
CA ARG A 9 6.06 36.19 -23.97
C ARG A 9 7.16 36.65 -23.01
N SER A 10 7.58 37.91 -23.09
CA SER A 10 8.73 38.41 -22.36
C SER A 10 8.48 38.44 -20.85
N LYS A 11 9.50 38.16 -20.02
CA LYS A 11 9.37 38.34 -18.56
C LYS A 11 9.33 39.80 -18.11
N LYS A 12 9.54 40.75 -19.04
CA LYS A 12 9.62 42.19 -18.77
C LYS A 12 8.23 42.86 -18.76
N SER A 13 7.28 42.31 -19.53
CA SER A 13 5.90 42.82 -19.60
C SER A 13 5.00 42.20 -18.53
N ASN A 14 4.12 42.98 -17.90
CA ASN A 14 3.05 42.46 -17.04
C ASN A 14 1.90 41.85 -17.88
N SER A 15 0.98 41.11 -17.25
CA SER A 15 -0.15 40.45 -17.92
C SER A 15 -0.99 41.39 -18.78
N GLY A 16 -1.33 42.58 -18.29
CA GLY A 16 -2.10 43.57 -19.05
C GLY A 16 -1.37 43.99 -20.33
N LEU A 17 -0.10 44.39 -20.21
CA LEU A 17 0.70 44.81 -21.35
C LEU A 17 0.89 43.68 -22.38
N LYS A 18 1.11 42.44 -21.92
CA LYS A 18 1.19 41.26 -22.79
C LYS A 18 -0.10 41.02 -23.54
N LEU A 19 -1.24 41.07 -22.85
CA LEU A 19 -2.54 40.89 -23.48
C LEU A 19 -2.78 41.96 -24.55
N ALA A 20 -2.45 43.23 -24.28
CA ALA A 20 -2.56 44.30 -25.27
C ALA A 20 -1.65 44.08 -26.48
N ASN A 21 -0.38 43.74 -26.25
CA ASN A 21 0.59 43.46 -27.31
C ASN A 21 0.15 42.27 -28.16
N ASN A 22 -0.23 41.17 -27.53
CA ASN A 22 -0.65 39.95 -28.20
C ASN A 22 -1.97 40.14 -28.96
N LEU A 23 -2.88 40.97 -28.43
CA LEU A 23 -4.10 41.34 -29.13
C LEU A 23 -3.81 42.13 -30.41
N LYS A 24 -2.87 43.07 -30.38
CA LYS A 24 -2.45 43.81 -31.59
C LYS A 24 -1.81 42.88 -32.63
N ILE A 25 -1.01 41.90 -32.21
CA ILE A 25 -0.41 40.90 -33.11
C ILE A 25 -1.48 39.97 -33.70
N ALA A 26 -2.41 39.49 -32.88
CA ALA A 26 -3.51 38.65 -33.33
C ALA A 26 -4.44 39.42 -34.29
N LEU A 27 -4.70 40.71 -34.03
CA LEU A 27 -5.46 41.57 -34.94
C LEU A 27 -4.71 41.75 -36.26
N ALA A 28 -3.39 41.98 -36.22
CA ALA A 28 -2.57 42.08 -37.43
C ALA A 28 -2.64 40.79 -38.26
N GLN A 29 -2.66 39.62 -37.60
CA GLN A 29 -2.79 38.34 -38.26
C GLN A 29 -4.17 38.14 -38.92
N ASN A 30 -5.26 38.46 -38.21
CA ASN A 30 -6.62 38.19 -38.68
C ASN A 30 -7.13 39.20 -39.72
N LEU A 31 -6.58 40.42 -39.72
CA LEU A 31 -7.03 41.51 -40.59
C LEU A 31 -6.05 41.84 -41.73
N ALA A 32 -4.96 41.09 -41.88
CA ALA A 32 -4.01 41.28 -42.96
C ALA A 32 -4.63 41.02 -44.35
N ASP A 33 -4.15 41.74 -45.36
CA ASP A 33 -4.53 41.51 -46.76
C ASP A 33 -4.17 40.08 -47.21
N ALA A 34 -5.04 39.44 -47.98
CA ALA A 34 -4.91 38.07 -48.48
C ALA A 34 -3.61 37.82 -49.28
N ASN A 35 -2.98 38.89 -49.79
CA ASN A 35 -1.71 38.84 -50.52
C ASN A 35 -0.47 38.75 -49.60
N SER A 36 -0.61 38.90 -48.28
CA SER A 36 0.48 38.86 -47.31
C SER A 36 0.72 37.43 -46.81
N LYS A 37 1.91 36.87 -47.07
CA LYS A 37 2.33 35.59 -46.48
C LYS A 37 2.82 35.84 -45.05
N LEU A 38 1.94 35.64 -44.07
CA LEU A 38 2.24 35.77 -42.65
C LEU A 38 2.47 34.40 -42.00
N THR A 39 3.56 34.28 -41.23
CA THR A 39 3.83 33.13 -40.37
C THR A 39 4.00 33.58 -38.92
N ILE A 40 3.65 32.70 -37.97
CA ILE A 40 3.89 32.93 -36.54
C ILE A 40 5.12 32.14 -36.12
N ASP A 41 6.12 32.83 -35.57
CA ASP A 41 7.23 32.22 -34.83
C ASP A 41 6.76 31.96 -33.39
N THR A 42 6.61 30.67 -33.08
CA THR A 42 6.19 30.19 -31.76
C THR A 42 7.37 29.93 -30.81
N GLU A 43 8.61 30.04 -31.29
CA GLU A 43 9.85 29.82 -30.53
C GLU A 43 10.39 31.12 -29.92
N SER A 44 10.11 32.27 -30.55
CA SER A 44 10.50 33.58 -30.00
C SER A 44 9.71 33.93 -28.73
N ASN A 45 10.43 34.45 -27.73
CA ASN A 45 9.85 35.01 -26.51
C ASN A 45 9.71 36.53 -26.54
N GLU A 46 10.25 37.18 -27.59
CA GLU A 46 10.22 38.62 -27.75
C GLU A 46 9.26 39.00 -28.87
N LEU A 47 8.44 40.02 -28.60
CA LEU A 47 7.55 40.63 -29.58
C LEU A 47 8.34 41.16 -30.78
N ARG A 48 8.15 40.56 -31.95
CA ARG A 48 8.86 40.98 -33.15
C ARG A 48 8.10 40.68 -34.45
N LEU A 49 8.28 41.54 -35.44
CA LEU A 49 8.04 41.26 -36.85
C LEU A 49 9.39 41.22 -37.59
N THR A 50 9.61 40.22 -38.44
CA THR A 50 10.73 40.13 -39.38
C THR A 50 10.24 39.93 -40.81
N VAL A 51 11.05 40.37 -41.78
CA VAL A 51 10.76 40.21 -43.22
C VAL A 51 11.78 39.25 -43.82
N ALA A 52 11.29 38.15 -44.41
CA ALA A 52 12.16 37.14 -45.01
C ALA A 52 13.10 37.74 -46.07
N GLY A 53 14.40 37.46 -45.94
CA GLY A 53 15.42 37.95 -46.87
C GLY A 53 15.85 39.41 -46.65
N SER A 54 15.53 40.03 -45.51
CA SER A 54 16.04 41.36 -45.14
C SER A 54 16.40 41.46 -43.65
N GLU A 55 17.19 42.47 -43.29
CA GLU A 55 17.51 42.79 -41.89
C GLU A 55 16.41 43.63 -41.20
N PHE A 56 15.32 43.96 -41.91
CA PHE A 56 14.25 44.78 -41.37
C PHE A 56 13.47 44.04 -40.27
N SER A 57 13.29 44.72 -39.13
CA SER A 57 12.45 44.21 -38.05
C SER A 57 11.78 45.32 -37.24
N LEU A 58 10.61 45.00 -36.69
CA LEU A 58 9.85 45.87 -35.78
C LEU A 58 9.66 45.17 -34.44
N PHE A 59 9.71 45.94 -33.35
CA PHE A 59 9.60 45.43 -31.96
C PHE A 59 8.45 46.07 -31.16
N ASN A 60 7.71 47.00 -31.77
CA ASN A 60 6.60 47.70 -31.13
C ASN A 60 5.27 47.20 -31.71
N ALA A 61 4.33 46.78 -30.85
CA ALA A 61 3.07 46.17 -31.26
C ALA A 61 2.20 47.11 -32.11
N ASN A 62 2.17 48.41 -31.77
CA ASN A 62 1.42 49.42 -32.54
C ASN A 62 2.02 49.59 -33.94
N ALA A 63 3.36 49.65 -34.03
CA ALA A 63 4.06 49.76 -35.30
C ALA A 63 3.87 48.51 -36.17
N ILE A 64 3.90 47.32 -35.57
CA ILE A 64 3.66 46.04 -36.26
C ILE A 64 2.25 46.01 -36.84
N LEU A 65 1.22 46.32 -36.04
CA LEU A 65 -0.17 46.33 -36.49
C LEU A 65 -0.38 47.31 -37.66
N ARG A 66 0.15 48.53 -37.55
CA ARG A 66 0.08 49.53 -38.64
C ARG A 66 0.80 49.08 -39.90
N TYR A 67 1.98 48.48 -39.76
CA TYR A 67 2.78 48.01 -40.88
C TYR A 67 2.09 46.86 -41.63
N VAL A 68 1.54 45.88 -40.91
CA VAL A 68 0.85 44.73 -41.51
C VAL A 68 -0.44 45.14 -42.23
N LEU A 69 -1.20 46.08 -41.66
CA LEU A 69 -2.43 46.59 -42.28
C LEU A 69 -2.20 47.66 -43.35
N ALA A 70 -0.94 48.08 -43.57
CA ALA A 70 -0.57 49.23 -44.40
C ALA A 70 -1.37 50.51 -44.06
N ASP A 71 -1.75 50.69 -42.78
CA ASP A 71 -2.58 51.79 -42.32
C ASP A 71 -1.83 52.73 -41.35
N PHE A 72 -1.36 53.83 -41.92
CA PHE A 72 -0.67 54.90 -41.22
C PHE A 72 -1.54 56.15 -41.01
N LYS A 73 -2.84 56.07 -41.31
CA LYS A 73 -3.76 57.20 -41.12
C LYS A 73 -3.97 57.49 -39.64
N GLY A 74 -4.10 58.78 -39.33
CA GLY A 74 -4.41 59.25 -37.97
C GLY A 74 -3.29 59.00 -36.96
N LEU A 75 -2.03 58.88 -37.37
CA LEU A 75 -0.90 58.68 -36.46
C LEU A 75 -0.78 59.80 -35.42
N GLU A 76 -1.07 61.04 -35.85
CA GLU A 76 -1.07 62.25 -35.00
C GLU A 76 -2.48 62.65 -34.52
N SER A 77 -3.48 61.76 -34.63
CA SER A 77 -4.84 62.10 -34.20
C SER A 77 -4.96 62.20 -32.67
N PRO A 78 -5.98 62.91 -32.14
CA PRO A 78 -6.26 62.90 -30.71
C PRO A 78 -6.49 61.49 -30.13
N GLU A 79 -7.12 60.60 -30.91
CA GLU A 79 -7.33 59.20 -30.54
C GLU A 79 -6.01 58.44 -30.40
N SER A 80 -5.10 58.58 -31.37
CA SER A 80 -3.78 57.93 -31.33
C SER A 80 -2.97 58.39 -30.11
N HIS A 81 -3.01 59.71 -29.83
CA HIS A 81 -2.39 60.27 -28.64
C HIS A 81 -3.01 59.73 -27.34
N PHE A 82 -4.33 59.59 -27.28
CA PHE A 82 -5.04 59.03 -26.14
C PHE A 82 -4.72 57.55 -25.93
N ALA A 83 -4.73 56.75 -27.01
CA ALA A 83 -4.45 55.33 -26.96
C ALA A 83 -3.05 55.02 -26.41
N VAL A 84 -2.04 55.83 -26.76
CA VAL A 84 -0.66 55.66 -26.28
C VAL A 84 -0.45 56.33 -24.91
N SER A 85 -0.80 57.61 -24.78
CA SER A 85 -0.41 58.42 -23.60
C SER A 85 -1.31 58.18 -22.40
N SER A 86 -2.51 57.63 -22.60
CA SER A 86 -3.46 57.34 -21.51
C SER A 86 -3.63 55.83 -21.31
N LEU A 87 -4.13 55.11 -22.32
CA LEU A 87 -4.40 53.67 -22.15
C LEU A 87 -3.11 52.85 -22.07
N GLU A 88 -2.19 53.00 -23.03
CA GLU A 88 -0.94 52.23 -23.03
C GLU A 88 -0.04 52.56 -21.84
N ALA A 89 0.02 53.84 -21.45
CA ALA A 89 0.73 54.28 -20.24
C ALA A 89 0.26 53.51 -18.99
N LEU A 90 -1.05 53.31 -18.82
CA LEU A 90 -1.60 52.53 -17.69
C LEU A 90 -1.17 51.07 -17.74
N LEU A 91 -1.01 50.48 -18.93
CA LEU A 91 -0.50 49.11 -19.08
C LEU A 91 0.95 48.96 -18.59
N TYR A 92 1.74 50.04 -18.55
CA TYR A 92 3.08 50.03 -17.95
C TYR A 92 3.07 50.25 -16.42
N HIS A 93 1.92 50.56 -15.83
CA HIS A 93 1.76 50.86 -14.40
C HIS A 93 0.85 49.84 -13.70
N PRO A 94 1.35 48.64 -13.33
CA PRO A 94 0.54 47.55 -12.77
C PRO A 94 -0.11 47.87 -11.41
N ASN A 95 0.31 48.94 -10.74
CA ASN A 95 -0.24 49.39 -9.46
C ASN A 95 -1.28 50.53 -9.61
N ALA A 96 -1.74 50.84 -10.82
CA ALA A 96 -2.75 51.87 -11.02
C ALA A 96 -4.07 51.49 -10.31
N HIS A 97 -4.71 52.47 -9.67
CA HIS A 97 -5.97 52.25 -8.98
C HIS A 97 -7.07 51.87 -9.98
N LYS A 98 -7.86 50.85 -9.64
CA LYS A 98 -8.93 50.33 -10.49
C LYS A 98 -9.93 51.41 -10.95
N GLU A 99 -10.29 52.34 -10.07
CA GLU A 99 -11.20 53.45 -10.41
C GLU A 99 -10.65 54.32 -11.55
N HIS A 100 -9.34 54.61 -11.54
CA HIS A 100 -8.70 55.39 -12.59
C HIS A 100 -8.58 54.62 -13.91
N ILE A 101 -8.33 53.31 -13.84
CA ILE A 101 -8.34 52.42 -15.01
C ILE A 101 -9.73 52.43 -15.64
N ASP A 102 -10.77 52.18 -14.83
CA ASP A 102 -12.15 52.12 -15.29
C ASP A 102 -12.62 53.47 -15.87
N GLU A 103 -12.27 54.60 -15.24
CA GLU A 103 -12.55 55.95 -15.76
C GLU A 103 -11.89 56.18 -17.13
N THR A 104 -10.62 55.79 -17.28
CA THR A 104 -9.87 55.98 -18.53
C THR A 104 -10.39 55.08 -19.64
N VAL A 105 -10.76 53.83 -19.33
CA VAL A 105 -11.38 52.91 -20.28
C VAL A 105 -12.76 53.43 -20.72
N ASN A 106 -13.58 53.93 -19.79
CA ASN A 106 -14.89 54.52 -20.15
C ASN A 106 -14.74 55.73 -21.08
N LYS A 107 -13.75 56.60 -20.85
CA LYS A 107 -13.43 57.70 -21.79
C LYS A 107 -13.07 57.18 -23.19
N ALA A 108 -12.36 56.05 -23.28
CA ALA A 108 -12.06 55.42 -24.57
C ALA A 108 -13.33 54.95 -25.27
N LEU A 109 -14.22 54.29 -24.51
CA LEU A 109 -15.49 53.76 -25.00
C LEU A 109 -16.41 54.88 -25.51
N GLU A 110 -16.56 55.94 -24.72
CA GLU A 110 -17.45 57.07 -25.02
C GLU A 110 -16.97 57.98 -26.14
N ASN A 111 -15.66 58.13 -26.34
CA ASN A 111 -15.12 59.12 -27.30
C ASN A 111 -14.57 58.51 -28.59
N TYR A 112 -14.14 57.24 -28.57
CA TYR A 112 -13.38 56.64 -29.68
C TYR A 112 -13.92 55.29 -30.14
N LEU A 113 -14.60 54.53 -29.27
CA LEU A 113 -15.13 53.20 -29.59
C LEU A 113 -16.67 53.13 -29.67
N LEU A 114 -17.36 54.26 -29.87
CA LEU A 114 -18.83 54.32 -29.98
C LEU A 114 -19.40 53.47 -31.15
N ASP A 115 -18.72 53.49 -32.29
CA ASP A 115 -19.05 52.69 -33.47
C ASP A 115 -17.85 51.81 -33.82
N PHE A 116 -18.00 50.51 -33.56
CA PHE A 116 -16.96 49.50 -33.76
C PHE A 116 -17.36 48.52 -34.88
N THR A 117 -17.83 49.08 -36.00
CA THR A 117 -18.16 48.36 -37.23
C THR A 117 -17.05 48.48 -38.27
N GLU A 118 -16.94 47.49 -39.16
CA GLU A 118 -15.92 47.45 -40.21
C GLU A 118 -16.19 48.47 -41.33
N PRO A 119 -15.14 49.04 -41.96
CA PRO A 119 -13.71 48.72 -41.80
C PRO A 119 -13.06 49.44 -40.60
N LEU A 120 -12.30 48.69 -39.80
CA LEU A 120 -11.59 49.20 -38.62
C LEU A 120 -10.15 49.59 -38.99
N GLY A 121 -9.80 50.87 -38.82
CA GLY A 121 -8.44 51.36 -39.00
C GLY A 121 -7.52 51.00 -37.83
N ALA A 122 -6.21 51.01 -38.06
CA ALA A 122 -5.20 50.60 -37.07
C ALA A 122 -5.25 51.45 -35.79
N THR A 123 -5.55 52.75 -35.89
CA THR A 123 -5.71 53.62 -34.71
C THR A 123 -6.80 53.12 -33.77
N LYS A 124 -7.99 52.81 -34.30
CA LYS A 124 -9.13 52.31 -33.54
C LYS A 124 -8.86 50.93 -32.94
N LEU A 125 -8.18 50.06 -33.69
CA LEU A 125 -7.75 48.75 -33.21
C LEU A 125 -6.73 48.82 -32.07
N ILE A 126 -5.80 49.79 -32.11
CA ILE A 126 -4.85 50.03 -31.00
C ILE A 126 -5.60 50.52 -29.75
N THR A 127 -6.50 51.49 -29.91
CA THR A 127 -7.35 51.99 -28.82
C THR A 127 -8.15 50.85 -28.18
N PHE A 128 -8.78 50.01 -29.01
CA PHE A 128 -9.51 48.83 -28.57
C PHE A 128 -8.61 47.84 -27.82
N ALA A 129 -7.46 47.48 -28.39
CA ALA A 129 -6.58 46.49 -27.78
C ALA A 129 -6.07 46.93 -26.40
N ASN A 130 -5.72 48.21 -26.24
CA ASN A 130 -5.29 48.76 -24.96
C ASN A 130 -6.44 48.83 -23.95
N ALA A 131 -7.62 49.30 -24.36
CA ALA A 131 -8.80 49.36 -23.50
C ALA A 131 -9.27 47.97 -23.04
N TYR A 132 -9.29 47.00 -23.97
CA TYR A 132 -9.68 45.63 -23.70
C TYR A 132 -8.72 44.96 -22.71
N ALA A 133 -7.41 45.17 -22.86
CA ALA A 133 -6.43 44.60 -21.95
C ALA A 133 -6.49 45.19 -20.53
N LEU A 134 -6.88 46.46 -20.39
CA LEU A 134 -7.08 47.11 -19.10
C LEU A 134 -8.35 46.65 -18.38
N SER A 135 -9.48 46.54 -19.09
CA SER A 135 -10.75 46.14 -18.50
C SER A 135 -11.65 45.39 -19.50
N PRO A 136 -11.45 44.08 -19.70
CA PRO A 136 -12.24 43.29 -20.65
C PRO A 136 -13.74 43.37 -20.38
N ALA A 137 -14.13 43.34 -19.10
CA ALA A 137 -15.54 43.34 -18.68
C ALA A 137 -16.26 44.64 -19.06
N LEU A 138 -15.61 45.81 -18.95
CA LEU A 138 -16.19 47.09 -19.35
C LEU A 138 -16.36 47.17 -20.87
N VAL A 139 -15.34 46.73 -21.62
CA VAL A 139 -15.38 46.73 -23.08
C VAL A 139 -16.45 45.77 -23.60
N GLU A 140 -16.56 44.56 -23.06
CA GLU A 140 -17.59 43.58 -23.45
C GLU A 140 -19.01 44.00 -23.06
N ALA A 141 -19.16 44.75 -21.95
CA ALA A 141 -20.45 45.32 -21.56
C ALA A 141 -20.91 46.44 -22.51
N HIS A 142 -19.98 47.24 -23.04
CA HIS A 142 -20.26 48.35 -23.94
C HIS A 142 -20.43 47.88 -25.40
N LEU A 143 -19.51 47.04 -25.88
CA LEU A 143 -19.48 46.51 -27.25
C LEU A 143 -20.14 45.13 -27.29
N LYS A 144 -21.48 45.11 -27.28
CA LYS A 144 -22.28 43.87 -27.22
C LYS A 144 -22.09 42.91 -28.40
N ALA A 145 -21.57 43.40 -29.54
CA ALA A 145 -21.22 42.59 -30.70
C ALA A 145 -19.87 43.08 -31.26
N LEU A 146 -18.91 42.17 -31.37
CA LEU A 146 -17.60 42.42 -31.96
C LEU A 146 -17.52 41.74 -33.33
N PRO A 147 -16.81 42.33 -34.31
CA PRO A 147 -16.51 41.64 -35.56
C PRO A 147 -15.85 40.27 -35.32
N GLU A 148 -16.11 39.31 -36.20
CA GLU A 148 -15.63 37.93 -36.06
C GLU A 148 -14.10 37.88 -35.98
N ALA A 149 -13.40 38.64 -36.83
CA ALA A 149 -11.94 38.75 -36.83
C ALA A 149 -11.38 39.31 -35.51
N VAL A 150 -12.10 40.24 -34.87
CA VAL A 150 -11.70 40.80 -33.56
C VAL A 150 -11.94 39.77 -32.45
N SER A 151 -13.06 39.06 -32.49
CA SER A 151 -13.36 37.99 -31.53
C SER A 151 -12.34 36.85 -31.61
N ALA A 152 -11.96 36.45 -32.83
CA ALA A 152 -10.89 35.48 -33.08
C ALA A 152 -9.54 35.98 -32.56
N ALA A 153 -9.21 37.26 -32.79
CA ALA A 153 -7.98 37.85 -32.29
C ALA A 153 -7.91 37.89 -30.76
N ILE A 154 -9.02 38.17 -30.07
CA ILE A 154 -9.11 38.09 -28.59
C ILE A 154 -8.83 36.67 -28.11
N ALA A 155 -9.42 35.66 -28.74
CA ALA A 155 -9.19 34.26 -28.38
C ALA A 155 -7.71 33.89 -28.54
N ILE A 156 -7.09 34.26 -29.67
CA ILE A 156 -5.67 34.02 -29.94
C ILE A 156 -4.79 34.74 -28.90
N ALA A 157 -5.07 36.01 -28.61
CA ALA A 157 -4.29 36.82 -27.68
C ALA A 157 -4.34 36.27 -26.25
N LYS A 158 -5.52 35.85 -25.78
CA LYS A 158 -5.69 35.20 -24.48
C LYS A 158 -4.95 33.87 -24.41
N SER A 159 -5.01 33.05 -25.47
CA SER A 159 -4.28 31.77 -25.53
C SER A 159 -2.75 31.95 -25.59
N SER A 160 -2.28 33.11 -26.06
CA SER A 160 -0.86 33.44 -26.19
C SER A 160 -0.31 34.21 -24.99
N ALA A 161 -1.16 34.60 -24.03
CA ALA A 161 -0.77 35.32 -22.83
C ALA A 161 -0.42 34.33 -21.68
N PRO A 162 0.71 34.51 -20.99
CA PRO A 162 1.11 33.62 -19.90
C PRO A 162 0.15 33.68 -18.69
N ARG A 163 -0.20 32.53 -18.11
CA ARG A 163 -1.03 32.40 -16.89
C ARG A 163 -0.23 32.80 -15.65
N GLU A 164 -0.71 33.81 -14.92
CA GLU A 164 -0.04 34.29 -13.70
C GLU A 164 -0.46 33.51 -12.44
N SER A 165 -1.75 33.20 -12.27
CA SER A 165 -2.26 32.38 -11.16
C SER A 165 -3.65 31.80 -11.45
N SER A 166 -4.08 30.78 -10.68
CA SER A 166 -5.45 30.28 -10.74
C SER A 166 -6.40 31.18 -9.93
N ASN A 167 -7.52 31.58 -10.53
CA ASN A 167 -8.60 32.32 -9.85
C ASN A 167 -9.51 31.41 -9.00
N ALA A 168 -9.22 30.10 -8.94
CA ALA A 168 -10.05 29.13 -8.25
C ALA A 168 -10.02 29.35 -6.72
N LYS A 169 -11.21 29.44 -6.12
CA LYS A 169 -11.37 29.55 -4.67
C LYS A 169 -11.42 28.17 -4.04
N HIS A 170 -10.62 27.96 -3.00
CA HIS A 170 -10.63 26.71 -2.26
C HIS A 170 -11.87 26.63 -1.34
N THR A 171 -12.98 26.06 -1.80
CA THR A 171 -14.24 25.90 -1.06
C THR A 171 -14.33 24.65 -0.17
N GLY A 172 -13.39 23.70 -0.32
CA GLY A 172 -13.47 22.38 0.33
C GLY A 172 -14.38 21.37 -0.39
N ALA A 173 -14.73 21.64 -1.66
CA ALA A 173 -15.58 20.76 -2.45
C ALA A 173 -14.96 19.36 -2.68
N VAL A 174 -15.76 18.31 -2.51
CA VAL A 174 -15.37 16.93 -2.79
C VAL A 174 -16.07 16.48 -4.07
N LYS A 175 -15.33 16.46 -5.19
CA LYS A 175 -15.78 15.92 -6.48
C LYS A 175 -14.99 14.68 -6.88
N VAL A 176 -15.29 13.56 -6.23
CA VAL A 176 -14.67 12.26 -6.52
C VAL A 176 -15.77 11.27 -6.89
N ASP A 177 -15.58 10.49 -7.95
CA ASP A 177 -16.48 9.38 -8.28
C ASP A 177 -16.33 8.24 -7.25
N THR A 178 -17.35 8.06 -6.43
CA THR A 178 -17.39 7.07 -5.36
C THR A 178 -17.72 5.66 -5.85
N ASN A 179 -18.09 5.46 -7.12
CA ASN A 179 -18.37 4.13 -7.68
C ASN A 179 -17.12 3.23 -7.67
N PHE A 180 -15.94 3.84 -7.66
CA PHE A 180 -14.65 3.17 -7.59
C PHE A 180 -14.13 3.05 -6.14
N ALA A 181 -14.89 3.45 -5.12
CA ALA A 181 -14.42 3.37 -3.74
C ALA A 181 -14.43 1.94 -3.20
N VAL A 182 -13.59 1.70 -2.19
CA VAL A 182 -13.68 0.48 -1.37
C VAL A 182 -15.01 0.50 -0.60
N LYS A 183 -15.73 -0.63 -0.63
CA LYS A 183 -16.99 -0.82 0.08
C LYS A 183 -16.72 -0.89 1.57
N LYS A 184 -17.57 -0.24 2.37
CA LYS A 184 -17.55 -0.41 3.82
C LYS A 184 -18.17 -1.76 4.17
N HIS A 185 -17.49 -2.53 5.01
CA HIS A 185 -18.05 -3.75 5.58
C HIS A 185 -18.97 -3.43 6.77
N GLY A 186 -19.93 -4.32 7.03
CA GLY A 186 -20.77 -4.25 8.22
C GLY A 186 -19.99 -4.62 9.49
N ALA A 187 -20.64 -4.54 10.65
CA ALA A 187 -20.04 -4.92 11.93
C ALA A 187 -19.67 -6.41 12.01
N GLU A 188 -20.44 -7.26 11.32
CA GLU A 188 -20.20 -8.69 11.19
C GLU A 188 -19.98 -9.03 9.70
N ILE A 189 -18.91 -9.78 9.42
CA ILE A 189 -18.55 -10.19 8.06
C ILE A 189 -18.90 -11.67 7.88
N LEU A 190 -19.85 -11.92 7.00
CA LEU A 190 -20.32 -13.25 6.63
C LEU A 190 -20.15 -13.47 5.12
N PRO A 191 -20.01 -14.72 4.67
CA PRO A 191 -20.00 -15.03 3.24
C PRO A 191 -21.30 -14.62 2.57
N LYS A 192 -21.21 -14.26 1.29
CA LYS A 192 -22.36 -13.96 0.44
C LYS A 192 -22.31 -14.86 -0.78
N GLU A 193 -23.44 -15.50 -1.05
CA GLU A 193 -23.61 -16.37 -2.21
C GLU A 193 -23.39 -15.59 -3.52
N GLY A 194 -22.66 -16.19 -4.46
CA GLY A 194 -22.34 -15.57 -5.76
C GLY A 194 -21.24 -14.49 -5.73
N GLU A 195 -20.72 -14.14 -4.55
CA GLU A 195 -19.56 -13.25 -4.39
C GLU A 195 -18.32 -14.07 -3.94
N ARG A 196 -17.12 -13.49 -4.10
CA ARG A 196 -15.89 -14.12 -3.58
C ARG A 196 -15.81 -13.95 -2.07
N ASN A 197 -15.76 -15.06 -1.33
CA ASN A 197 -15.63 -15.09 0.12
C ASN A 197 -14.28 -15.73 0.50
N ILE A 198 -13.42 -14.93 1.10
CA ILE A 198 -12.03 -15.30 1.39
C ILE A 198 -11.85 -15.35 2.90
N LEU A 199 -11.62 -16.55 3.42
CA LEU A 199 -11.25 -16.76 4.82
C LEU A 199 -9.73 -16.79 4.91
N ILE A 200 -9.14 -15.92 5.72
CA ILE A 200 -7.69 -15.80 5.87
C ILE A 200 -7.32 -16.15 7.29
N THR A 201 -6.34 -17.03 7.44
CA THR A 201 -5.72 -17.33 8.72
C THR A 201 -4.21 -17.12 8.66
N SER A 202 -3.66 -16.61 9.75
CA SER A 202 -2.22 -16.61 9.98
C SER A 202 -1.91 -17.63 11.06
N ALA A 203 -0.77 -18.33 10.93
CA ALA A 203 -0.30 -19.28 11.94
C ALA A 203 -0.38 -18.66 13.34
N LEU A 204 -1.02 -19.38 14.27
CA LEU A 204 -1.18 -18.91 15.65
C LEU A 204 0.20 -18.77 16.30
N PRO A 205 0.67 -17.54 16.65
CA PRO A 205 1.89 -17.37 17.40
C PRO A 205 1.79 -18.06 18.77
N TYR A 206 2.83 -18.81 19.12
CA TYR A 206 2.93 -19.41 20.45
C TYR A 206 3.12 -18.32 21.52
N VAL A 207 2.23 -18.30 22.52
CA VAL A 207 2.06 -17.16 23.43
C VAL A 207 3.29 -16.87 24.29
N ASN A 208 4.09 -17.87 24.64
CA ASN A 208 5.13 -17.70 25.66
C ASN A 208 6.39 -16.96 25.17
N ASN A 209 6.39 -16.42 23.94
CA ASN A 209 7.53 -15.75 23.34
C ASN A 209 7.12 -14.48 22.59
N VAL A 210 7.84 -13.39 22.86
CA VAL A 210 7.70 -12.17 22.06
C VAL A 210 8.10 -12.45 20.60
N PRO A 211 7.26 -12.09 19.61
CA PRO A 211 7.54 -12.37 18.22
C PRO A 211 8.68 -11.48 17.70
N HIS A 212 9.61 -12.05 16.94
CA HIS A 212 10.63 -11.31 16.20
C HIS A 212 10.17 -11.01 14.76
N LEU A 213 10.93 -10.18 14.04
CA LEU A 213 10.57 -9.77 12.67
C LEU A 213 10.33 -10.96 11.72
N GLY A 214 11.11 -12.03 11.87
CA GLY A 214 10.88 -13.28 11.14
C GLY A 214 9.51 -13.94 11.38
N ASN A 215 9.00 -13.94 12.62
CA ASN A 215 7.64 -14.44 12.87
C ASN A 215 6.58 -13.51 12.27
N ILE A 216 6.84 -12.20 12.30
CA ILE A 216 5.93 -11.19 11.78
C ILE A 216 5.81 -11.32 10.26
N VAL A 217 6.92 -11.27 9.52
CA VAL A 217 6.91 -11.37 8.06
C VAL A 217 6.47 -12.74 7.58
N GLY A 218 6.88 -13.82 8.24
CA GLY A 218 6.59 -15.18 7.80
C GLY A 218 5.15 -15.64 8.06
N SER A 219 4.33 -14.83 8.74
CA SER A 219 2.95 -15.19 9.05
C SER A 219 2.04 -13.96 9.04
N VAL A 220 1.99 -13.19 10.13
CA VAL A 220 0.91 -12.20 10.33
C VAL A 220 0.96 -11.02 9.36
N LEU A 221 2.14 -10.53 8.99
CA LEU A 221 2.28 -9.43 8.05
C LEU A 221 1.96 -9.86 6.61
N SER A 222 2.38 -11.07 6.20
CA SER A 222 2.00 -11.61 4.89
C SER A 222 0.49 -11.76 4.78
N ALA A 223 -0.14 -12.37 5.79
CA ALA A 223 -1.59 -12.54 5.84
C ALA A 223 -2.34 -11.20 5.79
N ASP A 224 -1.84 -10.18 6.50
CA ASP A 224 -2.42 -8.84 6.52
C ASP A 224 -2.31 -8.12 5.17
N ILE A 225 -1.17 -8.22 4.50
CA ILE A 225 -0.98 -7.67 3.16
C ILE A 225 -2.02 -8.28 2.22
N TYR A 226 -2.18 -9.60 2.23
CA TYR A 226 -3.19 -10.24 1.37
C TYR A 226 -4.63 -9.90 1.78
N ALA A 227 -4.94 -9.84 3.08
CA ALA A 227 -6.26 -9.44 3.58
C ALA A 227 -6.66 -8.04 3.10
N ARG A 228 -5.77 -7.07 3.25
CA ARG A 228 -5.98 -5.69 2.79
C ARG A 228 -6.09 -5.60 1.27
N TYR A 229 -5.37 -6.45 0.53
CA TYR A 229 -5.56 -6.57 -0.91
C TYR A 229 -6.97 -7.07 -1.26
N CYS A 230 -7.45 -8.12 -0.61
CA CYS A 230 -8.81 -8.64 -0.83
C CYS A 230 -9.89 -7.61 -0.47
N GLU A 231 -9.74 -6.90 0.64
CA GLU A 231 -10.61 -5.79 1.03
C GLU A 231 -10.61 -4.67 -0.03
N ALA A 232 -9.42 -4.26 -0.49
CA ALA A 232 -9.27 -3.24 -1.52
C ALA A 232 -9.81 -3.70 -2.90
N ARG A 233 -10.02 -5.00 -3.11
CA ARG A 233 -10.74 -5.59 -4.26
C ARG A 233 -12.25 -5.75 -4.02
N ASN A 234 -12.76 -5.37 -2.84
CA ASN A 234 -14.13 -5.56 -2.39
C ASN A 234 -14.58 -7.04 -2.31
N TYR A 235 -13.66 -7.96 -2.01
CA TYR A 235 -14.04 -9.33 -1.67
C TYR A 235 -14.62 -9.39 -0.25
N ASN A 236 -15.47 -10.38 0.05
CA ASN A 236 -15.91 -10.60 1.43
C ASN A 236 -14.77 -11.31 2.17
N THR A 237 -14.03 -10.58 2.99
CA THR A 237 -12.79 -11.09 3.60
C THR A 237 -12.93 -11.15 5.10
N LEU A 238 -12.67 -12.33 5.68
CA LEU A 238 -12.54 -12.50 7.12
C LEU A 238 -11.12 -12.94 7.44
N PHE A 239 -10.38 -12.09 8.17
CA PHE A 239 -9.01 -12.36 8.58
C PHE A 239 -8.94 -12.57 10.09
N VAL A 240 -8.65 -13.81 10.50
CA VAL A 240 -8.57 -14.21 11.91
C VAL A 240 -7.21 -14.77 12.27
N CYS A 241 -6.80 -14.52 13.51
CA CYS A 241 -5.62 -15.12 14.13
C CYS A 241 -5.83 -15.11 15.65
N GLY A 242 -4.84 -15.54 16.41
CA GLY A 242 -4.88 -15.53 17.86
C GLY A 242 -3.62 -16.14 18.43
N THR A 243 -3.54 -16.21 19.74
CA THR A 243 -2.41 -16.87 20.42
C THR A 243 -2.68 -18.35 20.65
N ASP A 244 -1.69 -19.17 20.36
CA ASP A 244 -1.63 -20.58 20.78
C ASP A 244 -1.06 -20.65 22.20
N GLU A 245 -1.86 -21.13 23.14
CA GLU A 245 -1.65 -20.93 24.57
C GLU A 245 -1.44 -22.21 25.38
N TYR A 246 -1.74 -23.37 24.81
CA TYR A 246 -1.66 -24.64 25.53
C TYR A 246 -0.28 -25.31 25.45
N GLY A 247 -0.11 -26.38 26.22
CA GLY A 247 1.05 -27.25 26.14
C GLY A 247 2.17 -26.95 27.14
N THR A 248 3.15 -27.85 27.15
CA THR A 248 4.17 -27.95 28.21
C THR A 248 5.05 -26.70 28.32
N ALA A 249 5.33 -26.02 27.19
CA ALA A 249 6.20 -24.86 27.21
C ALA A 249 5.53 -23.63 27.87
N THR A 250 4.21 -23.55 27.89
CA THR A 250 3.45 -22.57 28.68
C THR A 250 3.58 -22.88 30.17
N GLU A 251 3.31 -24.12 30.60
CA GLU A 251 3.45 -24.53 32.01
C GLU A 251 4.86 -24.27 32.54
N THR A 252 5.87 -24.64 31.74
CA THR A 252 7.28 -24.44 32.10
C THR A 252 7.60 -22.96 32.27
N LYS A 253 7.16 -22.12 31.33
CA LYS A 253 7.42 -20.70 31.40
C LYS A 253 6.67 -20.03 32.54
N ALA A 254 5.47 -20.49 32.84
CA ALA A 254 4.68 -20.03 33.97
C ALA A 254 5.39 -20.35 35.30
N LEU A 255 5.95 -21.55 35.43
CA LEU A 255 6.79 -21.96 36.57
C LEU A 255 8.04 -21.09 36.70
N GLU A 256 8.77 -20.84 35.60
CA GLU A 256 9.94 -19.95 35.59
C GLU A 256 9.60 -18.52 36.03
N GLU A 257 8.46 -17.99 35.57
CA GLU A 257 7.98 -16.65 35.92
C GLU A 257 7.18 -16.60 37.23
N LYS A 258 7.03 -17.74 37.92
CA LYS A 258 6.30 -17.90 39.18
C LYS A 258 4.85 -17.38 39.11
N CYS A 259 4.15 -17.74 38.03
CA CYS A 259 2.74 -17.43 37.80
C CYS A 259 1.97 -18.68 37.32
N THR A 260 0.65 -18.58 37.23
CA THR A 260 -0.17 -19.63 36.62
C THR A 260 -0.07 -19.59 35.08
N PRO A 261 -0.34 -20.70 34.37
CA PRO A 261 -0.40 -20.69 32.91
C PRO A 261 -1.37 -19.65 32.34
N GLN A 262 -2.54 -19.46 32.95
CA GLN A 262 -3.51 -18.44 32.53
C GLN A 262 -2.94 -17.02 32.64
N GLU A 263 -2.32 -16.67 33.78
CA GLU A 263 -1.70 -15.36 33.98
C GLU A 263 -0.57 -15.08 32.98
N LEU A 264 0.25 -16.10 32.68
CA LEU A 264 1.28 -16.01 31.65
C LEU A 264 0.66 -15.74 30.28
N CYS A 265 -0.35 -16.52 29.89
CA CYS A 265 -1.04 -16.37 28.62
C CYS A 265 -1.70 -14.99 28.50
N ASP A 266 -2.37 -14.50 29.54
CA ASP A 266 -3.03 -13.19 29.56
C ASP A 266 -2.04 -12.06 29.34
N LYS A 267 -0.90 -12.12 30.04
CA LYS A 267 0.20 -11.17 29.91
C LYS A 267 0.73 -11.15 28.48
N TYR A 268 1.04 -12.31 27.92
CA TYR A 268 1.69 -12.39 26.63
C TYR A 268 0.73 -12.21 25.45
N HIS A 269 -0.53 -12.64 25.54
CA HIS A 269 -1.57 -12.34 24.56
C HIS A 269 -1.67 -10.83 24.34
N LYS A 270 -1.68 -10.06 25.44
CA LYS A 270 -1.62 -8.59 25.37
C LYS A 270 -0.36 -8.08 24.67
N ILE A 271 0.82 -8.62 25.00
CA ILE A 271 2.07 -8.23 24.33
C ILE A 271 2.02 -8.50 22.82
N HIS A 272 1.52 -9.67 22.41
CA HIS A 272 1.34 -9.98 20.99
C HIS A 272 0.41 -8.98 20.32
N LYS A 273 -0.75 -8.72 20.93
CA LYS A 273 -1.71 -7.74 20.43
C LYS A 273 -1.09 -6.35 20.29
N ASP A 274 -0.40 -5.86 21.32
CA ASP A 274 0.25 -4.54 21.29
C ASP A 274 1.31 -4.43 20.17
N VAL A 275 2.05 -5.51 19.92
CA VAL A 275 3.01 -5.58 18.81
C VAL A 275 2.28 -5.53 17.46
N TYR A 276 1.26 -6.36 17.27
CA TYR A 276 0.53 -6.43 16.00
C TYR A 276 -0.25 -5.16 15.70
N ASP A 277 -0.84 -4.52 16.72
CA ASP A 277 -1.49 -3.22 16.60
C ASP A 277 -0.48 -2.14 16.17
N TRP A 278 0.75 -2.15 16.72
CA TRP A 278 1.79 -1.21 16.29
C TRP A 278 2.28 -1.46 14.86
N PHE A 279 2.42 -2.72 14.45
CA PHE A 279 2.67 -3.11 13.06
C PHE A 279 1.46 -2.92 12.13
N GLN A 280 0.33 -2.43 12.65
CA GLN A 280 -0.92 -2.18 11.91
C GLN A 280 -1.47 -3.42 11.23
N ILE A 281 -1.37 -4.58 11.89
CA ILE A 281 -1.99 -5.82 11.44
C ILE A 281 -3.51 -5.70 11.64
N GLY A 282 -4.26 -5.67 10.54
CA GLY A 282 -5.71 -5.46 10.49
C GLY A 282 -6.50 -6.74 10.69
N PHE A 283 -6.34 -7.42 11.83
CA PHE A 283 -7.20 -8.57 12.15
C PHE A 283 -8.66 -8.11 12.28
N HIS A 284 -9.58 -8.86 11.66
CA HIS A 284 -11.00 -8.72 11.94
C HIS A 284 -11.34 -9.27 13.33
N HIS A 285 -10.64 -10.34 13.74
CA HIS A 285 -10.67 -10.85 15.10
C HIS A 285 -9.32 -11.49 15.48
N PHE A 286 -8.76 -11.05 16.61
CA PHE A 286 -7.56 -11.64 17.21
C PHE A 286 -7.95 -12.34 18.53
N GLY A 287 -8.11 -13.66 18.47
CA GLY A 287 -8.62 -14.48 19.56
C GLY A 287 -7.55 -15.26 20.31
N ARG A 288 -7.97 -16.35 20.97
CA ARG A 288 -7.16 -17.18 21.88
C ARG A 288 -7.62 -18.64 21.81
N THR A 289 -6.72 -19.59 22.03
CA THR A 289 -7.10 -21.02 22.10
C THR A 289 -7.66 -21.43 23.47
N THR A 290 -7.46 -20.67 24.54
CA THR A 290 -7.99 -21.00 25.88
C THR A 290 -9.43 -20.52 26.07
N THR A 291 -10.39 -21.09 25.33
CA THR A 291 -11.81 -20.70 25.39
C THR A 291 -12.77 -21.89 25.44
N ASP A 292 -14.00 -21.66 25.91
CA ASP A 292 -15.06 -22.69 25.93
C ASP A 292 -15.40 -23.20 24.53
N GLN A 293 -15.33 -22.33 23.52
CA GLN A 293 -15.53 -22.70 22.12
C GLN A 293 -14.44 -23.65 21.62
N GLN A 294 -13.17 -23.43 22.01
CA GLN A 294 -12.08 -24.36 21.70
C GLN A 294 -12.39 -25.74 22.27
N THR A 295 -12.75 -25.81 23.54
CA THR A 295 -13.04 -27.08 24.21
C THR A 295 -14.19 -27.80 23.53
N THR A 296 -15.29 -27.08 23.28
CA THR A 296 -16.48 -27.63 22.62
C THR A 296 -16.17 -28.20 21.24
N ILE A 297 -15.50 -27.43 20.39
CA ILE A 297 -15.24 -27.81 18.99
C ILE A 297 -14.17 -28.91 18.90
N ALA A 298 -13.09 -28.81 19.67
CA ALA A 298 -12.03 -29.81 19.67
C ALA A 298 -12.52 -31.16 20.22
N GLN A 299 -13.35 -31.16 21.26
CA GLN A 299 -14.00 -32.38 21.76
C GLN A 299 -15.02 -32.93 20.75
N GLY A 300 -15.75 -32.08 20.02
CA GLY A 300 -16.62 -32.49 18.92
C GLY A 300 -15.87 -33.27 17.85
N ILE A 301 -14.80 -32.67 17.29
CA ILE A 301 -13.94 -33.31 16.28
C ILE A 301 -13.34 -34.62 16.81
N PHE A 302 -12.87 -34.64 18.06
CA PHE A 302 -12.37 -35.86 18.70
C PHE A 302 -13.43 -36.97 18.74
N ASN A 303 -14.64 -36.64 19.17
CA ASN A 303 -15.73 -37.60 19.30
C ASN A 303 -16.16 -38.18 17.94
N ASP A 304 -16.22 -37.35 16.90
CA ASP A 304 -16.54 -37.80 15.55
C ASP A 304 -15.45 -38.71 14.98
N LEU A 305 -14.17 -38.36 15.17
CA LEU A 305 -13.04 -39.23 14.80
C LEU A 305 -13.12 -40.59 15.53
N ASN A 306 -13.45 -40.58 16.81
CA ASN A 306 -13.59 -41.79 17.61
C ASN A 306 -14.74 -42.66 17.10
N LYS A 307 -15.92 -42.05 16.88
CA LYS A 307 -17.11 -42.70 16.35
C LYS A 307 -16.86 -43.33 14.97
N ASN A 308 -16.07 -42.66 14.13
CA ASN A 308 -15.75 -43.11 12.77
C ASN A 308 -14.56 -44.10 12.72
N GLY A 309 -13.99 -44.49 13.87
CA GLY A 309 -12.94 -45.52 13.95
C GLY A 309 -11.54 -45.05 13.54
N TYR A 310 -11.30 -43.74 13.55
CA TYR A 310 -10.01 -43.13 13.21
C TYR A 310 -9.15 -42.81 14.43
N LEU A 311 -9.59 -43.19 15.63
CA LEU A 311 -8.77 -43.14 16.84
C LEU A 311 -8.40 -44.55 17.30
N GLU A 312 -7.21 -44.67 17.86
CA GLU A 312 -6.72 -45.91 18.46
C GLU A 312 -5.95 -45.64 19.76
N GLU A 313 -5.93 -46.63 20.63
CA GLU A 313 -5.23 -46.57 21.91
C GLU A 313 -3.89 -47.28 21.80
N GLN A 314 -2.82 -46.63 22.28
CA GLN A 314 -1.51 -47.25 22.44
C GLN A 314 -0.90 -46.88 23.79
N THR A 315 -0.18 -47.83 24.39
CA THR A 315 0.55 -47.61 25.65
C THR A 315 1.98 -47.14 25.35
N MET A 316 2.37 -46.00 25.92
CA MET A 316 3.72 -45.44 25.78
C MET A 316 4.52 -45.60 27.07
N LYS A 317 5.81 -45.86 26.96
CA LYS A 317 6.75 -45.84 28.09
C LYS A 317 7.37 -44.44 28.17
N GLN A 318 7.25 -43.77 29.31
CA GLN A 318 7.77 -42.43 29.55
C GLN A 318 8.48 -42.36 30.90
N LEU A 319 9.39 -41.40 31.05
CA LEU A 319 10.01 -41.12 32.34
C LEU A 319 9.06 -40.27 33.21
N TYR A 320 8.94 -40.64 34.48
CA TYR A 320 8.07 -39.99 35.46
C TYR A 320 8.89 -39.55 36.67
N CYS A 321 8.69 -38.31 37.10
CA CYS A 321 9.26 -37.78 38.32
C CYS A 321 8.28 -38.00 39.49
N GLU A 322 8.67 -38.78 40.50
CA GLU A 322 7.80 -39.09 41.64
C GLU A 322 7.63 -37.91 42.61
N VAL A 323 8.55 -36.95 42.58
CA VAL A 323 8.52 -35.75 43.42
C VAL A 323 7.57 -34.70 42.83
N HIS A 324 7.72 -34.34 41.55
CA HIS A 324 6.80 -33.45 40.83
C HIS A 324 5.47 -34.09 40.48
N LYS A 325 5.39 -35.42 40.55
CA LYS A 325 4.23 -36.22 40.17
C LYS A 325 3.80 -36.01 38.72
N SER A 326 4.75 -35.80 37.82
CA SER A 326 4.51 -35.55 36.39
C SER A 326 5.41 -36.42 35.50
N PHE A 327 4.93 -36.68 34.29
CA PHE A 327 5.76 -37.24 33.22
C PHE A 327 6.72 -36.18 32.69
N LEU A 328 7.94 -36.60 32.36
CA LEU A 328 8.99 -35.71 31.89
C LEU A 328 9.12 -35.80 30.37
N ALA A 329 9.01 -34.65 29.70
CA ALA A 329 9.50 -34.54 28.33
C ALA A 329 11.02 -34.68 28.29
N ASP A 330 11.58 -35.14 27.17
CA ASP A 330 13.02 -35.42 27.00
C ASP A 330 13.91 -34.24 27.42
N ARG A 331 13.46 -33.00 27.16
CA ARG A 331 14.16 -31.76 27.54
C ARG A 331 14.25 -31.50 29.05
N PHE A 332 13.41 -32.17 29.85
CA PHE A 332 13.42 -32.13 31.32
C PHE A 332 14.13 -33.33 31.94
N VAL A 333 14.71 -34.18 31.12
CA VAL A 333 15.58 -35.25 31.55
C VAL A 333 17.00 -34.81 31.23
N GLU A 334 17.84 -34.72 32.24
CA GLU A 334 19.27 -34.51 32.08
C GLU A 334 20.01 -35.71 32.66
N GLY A 335 21.22 -35.95 32.21
CA GLY A 335 22.02 -37.06 32.71
C GLY A 335 23.37 -37.15 32.00
N THR A 336 24.13 -38.16 32.35
CA THR A 336 25.42 -38.40 31.72
C THR A 336 25.25 -39.04 30.36
N CYS A 337 25.85 -38.44 29.32
CA CYS A 337 25.81 -38.94 27.96
C CYS A 337 26.46 -40.33 27.88
N PRO A 338 25.73 -41.37 27.43
CA PRO A 338 26.29 -42.72 27.32
C PRO A 338 27.38 -42.84 26.25
N LYS A 339 27.48 -41.86 25.34
CA LYS A 339 28.41 -41.88 24.21
C LYS A 339 29.75 -41.17 24.49
N CYS A 340 29.73 -40.07 25.24
CA CYS A 340 30.94 -39.23 25.45
C CYS A 340 31.20 -38.84 26.92
N GLY A 341 30.37 -39.31 27.86
CA GLY A 341 30.54 -39.04 29.30
C GLY A 341 30.25 -37.59 29.72
N TYR A 342 29.57 -36.78 28.89
CA TYR A 342 29.14 -35.44 29.29
C TYR A 342 28.04 -35.52 30.34
N GLU A 343 28.29 -35.02 31.56
CA GLU A 343 27.43 -35.21 32.74
C GLU A 343 26.06 -34.51 32.68
N ASP A 344 25.92 -33.52 31.78
CA ASP A 344 24.73 -32.67 31.64
C ASP A 344 24.08 -32.78 30.24
N ALA A 345 24.10 -33.97 29.65
CA ALA A 345 23.40 -34.21 28.40
C ALA A 345 21.88 -34.17 28.60
N ARG A 346 21.16 -33.60 27.64
CA ARG A 346 19.70 -33.60 27.62
C ARG A 346 19.18 -34.94 27.09
N GLY A 347 17.95 -35.30 27.44
CA GLY A 347 17.32 -36.56 27.05
C GLY A 347 17.19 -36.76 25.55
N ASP A 348 17.12 -35.67 24.78
CA ASP A 348 17.00 -35.67 23.33
C ASP A 348 18.35 -35.56 22.60
N GLN A 349 19.31 -34.83 23.17
CA GLN A 349 20.57 -34.54 22.52
C GLN A 349 21.69 -34.20 23.52
N CYS A 350 22.89 -34.71 23.27
CA CYS A 350 24.09 -34.29 23.97
C CYS A 350 24.68 -33.01 23.34
N ASP A 351 24.71 -31.92 24.10
CA ASP A 351 25.26 -30.63 23.61
C ASP A 351 26.78 -30.66 23.38
N LYS A 352 27.50 -31.63 23.95
CA LYS A 352 28.97 -31.76 23.78
C LYS A 352 29.36 -32.51 22.50
N CYS A 353 28.77 -33.67 22.23
CA CYS A 353 29.11 -34.49 21.06
C CYS A 353 28.08 -34.42 19.92
N GLY A 354 26.96 -33.73 20.14
CA GLY A 354 25.89 -33.55 19.15
C GLY A 354 25.01 -34.79 18.93
N ALA A 355 25.30 -35.91 19.59
CA ALA A 355 24.57 -37.16 19.39
C ALA A 355 23.12 -37.06 19.88
N LEU A 356 22.18 -37.55 19.08
CA LEU A 356 20.81 -37.80 19.50
C LEU A 356 20.79 -38.95 20.52
N LEU A 357 19.97 -38.78 21.55
CA LEU A 357 19.83 -39.70 22.66
C LEU A 357 18.35 -40.06 22.83
N ASP A 358 18.11 -41.24 23.39
CA ASP A 358 16.85 -41.56 24.04
C ASP A 358 17.02 -41.27 25.54
N PRO A 359 16.07 -40.58 26.20
CA PRO A 359 16.18 -40.26 27.63
C PRO A 359 16.31 -41.51 28.53
N PHE A 360 15.86 -42.70 28.07
CA PHE A 360 16.07 -43.96 28.76
C PHE A 360 17.50 -44.50 28.67
N GLU A 361 18.32 -43.99 27.74
CA GLU A 361 19.75 -44.35 27.59
C GLU A 361 20.68 -43.49 28.45
N LEU A 362 20.19 -42.38 29.02
CA LEU A 362 20.99 -41.52 29.87
C LEU A 362 21.49 -42.29 31.11
N ILE A 363 22.77 -42.12 31.42
CA ILE A 363 23.36 -42.63 32.65
C ILE A 363 23.04 -41.64 33.77
N ASP A 364 22.56 -42.14 34.91
CA ASP A 364 22.08 -41.33 36.04
C ASP A 364 21.14 -40.19 35.61
N PRO A 365 19.98 -40.54 35.01
CA PRO A 365 19.02 -39.54 34.61
C PRO A 365 18.49 -38.82 35.85
N ARG A 366 18.27 -37.53 35.72
CA ARG A 366 17.71 -36.64 36.73
C ARG A 366 16.71 -35.69 36.09
N CYS A 367 15.68 -35.35 36.84
CA CYS A 367 14.72 -34.34 36.45
C CYS A 367 15.39 -32.97 36.51
N LYS A 368 15.30 -32.20 35.43
CA LYS A 368 15.87 -30.85 35.34
C LYS A 368 15.28 -29.88 36.38
N LEU A 369 14.04 -30.12 36.80
CA LEU A 369 13.26 -29.21 37.64
C LEU A 369 13.62 -29.34 39.15
N ASP A 370 13.98 -30.53 39.63
CA ASP A 370 14.26 -30.80 41.06
C ASP A 370 15.48 -31.70 41.33
N GLY A 371 16.13 -32.23 40.30
CA GLY A 371 17.27 -33.13 40.41
C GLY A 371 16.94 -34.56 40.83
N SER A 372 15.66 -34.92 41.03
CA SER A 372 15.25 -36.27 41.42
C SER A 372 15.45 -37.28 40.28
N LYS A 373 15.71 -38.55 40.62
CA LYS A 373 15.86 -39.62 39.63
C LYS A 373 14.49 -40.02 39.06
N PRO A 374 14.23 -39.86 37.75
CA PRO A 374 12.97 -40.29 37.16
C PRO A 374 12.93 -41.80 36.97
N ILE A 375 11.72 -42.36 36.97
CA ILE A 375 11.46 -43.79 36.77
C ILE A 375 10.63 -44.03 35.50
N PRO A 376 10.83 -45.14 34.78
CA PRO A 376 9.95 -45.50 33.68
C PRO A 376 8.53 -45.84 34.18
N ARG A 377 7.51 -45.25 33.56
CA ARG A 377 6.10 -45.61 33.73
C ARG A 377 5.42 -45.78 32.38
N PHE A 378 4.40 -46.63 32.35
CA PHE A 378 3.55 -46.80 31.18
C PHE A 378 2.32 -45.90 31.30
N SER A 379 1.94 -45.26 30.19
CA SER A 379 0.82 -44.34 30.10
C SER A 379 0.05 -44.65 28.81
N ASP A 380 -1.26 -44.89 28.93
CA ASP A 380 -2.11 -45.09 27.75
C ASP A 380 -2.39 -43.74 27.08
N HIS A 381 -2.39 -43.72 25.76
CA HIS A 381 -2.64 -42.54 24.97
C HIS A 381 -3.54 -42.85 23.77
N VAL A 382 -4.31 -41.84 23.36
CA VAL A 382 -5.07 -41.87 22.12
C VAL A 382 -4.24 -41.32 20.97
N PHE A 383 -4.29 -42.01 19.84
CA PHE A 383 -3.64 -41.69 18.58
C PHE A 383 -4.70 -41.49 17.50
N ILE A 384 -4.45 -40.55 16.59
CA ILE A 384 -5.19 -40.46 15.32
C ILE A 384 -4.53 -41.38 14.29
N SER A 385 -5.28 -42.33 13.74
CA SER A 385 -4.85 -43.30 12.72
C SER A 385 -4.73 -42.62 11.34
N LEU A 386 -3.70 -41.78 11.16
CA LEU A 386 -3.45 -41.09 9.87
C LEU A 386 -3.13 -42.04 8.72
N ASP A 387 -2.59 -43.21 9.04
CA ASP A 387 -2.37 -44.33 8.12
C ASP A 387 -3.68 -44.77 7.44
N LYS A 388 -4.78 -44.87 8.21
CA LYS A 388 -6.12 -45.20 7.68
C LYS A 388 -6.71 -44.06 6.84
N LEU A 389 -6.32 -42.81 7.11
CA LEU A 389 -6.79 -41.61 6.41
C LEU A 389 -5.92 -41.24 5.20
N GLU A 390 -4.78 -41.90 5.01
CA GLU A 390 -3.75 -41.50 4.06
C GLU A 390 -4.28 -41.39 2.62
N SER A 391 -5.14 -42.32 2.19
CA SER A 391 -5.73 -42.28 0.84
C SER A 391 -6.61 -41.06 0.62
N LYS A 392 -7.45 -40.70 1.60
CA LYS A 392 -8.31 -39.51 1.58
C LYS A 392 -7.44 -38.24 1.58
N ILE A 393 -6.40 -38.19 2.43
CA ILE A 393 -5.48 -37.05 2.51
C ILE A 393 -4.73 -36.86 1.19
N LYS A 394 -4.18 -37.93 0.60
CA LYS A 394 -3.47 -37.87 -0.70
C LYS A 394 -4.35 -37.31 -1.81
N ALA A 395 -5.58 -37.82 -1.93
CA ALA A 395 -6.53 -37.35 -2.93
C ALA A 395 -6.88 -35.86 -2.74
N TRP A 396 -7.07 -35.42 -1.49
CA TRP A 396 -7.32 -34.03 -1.17
C TRP A 396 -6.12 -33.13 -1.48
N VAL A 397 -4.90 -33.52 -1.08
CA VAL A 397 -3.66 -32.75 -1.35
C VAL A 397 -3.43 -32.60 -2.86
N GLU A 398 -3.60 -33.66 -3.65
CA GLU A 398 -3.41 -33.61 -5.10
C GLU A 398 -4.36 -32.60 -5.76
N LYS A 399 -5.62 -32.57 -5.32
CA LYS A 399 -6.62 -31.62 -5.81
C LYS A 399 -6.32 -30.19 -5.32
N SER A 400 -6.27 -29.99 -4.00
CA SER A 400 -6.18 -28.66 -3.38
C SER A 400 -4.88 -27.95 -3.74
N SER A 401 -3.73 -28.66 -3.72
CA SER A 401 -2.44 -28.04 -4.01
C SER A 401 -2.31 -27.52 -5.45
N ARG A 402 -3.09 -28.08 -6.38
CA ARG A 402 -3.16 -27.62 -7.77
C ARG A 402 -4.17 -26.48 -7.92
N GLU A 403 -5.37 -26.63 -7.36
CA GLU A 403 -6.46 -25.67 -7.52
C GLU A 403 -6.16 -24.34 -6.82
N GLY A 404 -5.62 -24.37 -5.60
CA GLY A 404 -5.21 -23.17 -4.87
C GLY A 404 -3.71 -22.89 -4.93
N ASP A 405 -3.03 -23.23 -6.04
CA ASP A 405 -1.64 -22.91 -6.36
C ASP A 405 -0.67 -22.82 -5.15
N TRP A 406 -0.58 -23.88 -4.33
CA TRP A 406 0.25 -23.82 -3.11
C TRP A 406 1.70 -23.49 -3.42
N SER A 407 2.37 -22.79 -2.51
CA SER A 407 3.79 -22.50 -2.64
C SER A 407 4.64 -23.77 -2.79
N LYS A 408 5.72 -23.66 -3.57
CA LYS A 408 6.58 -24.78 -3.96
C LYS A 408 7.11 -25.56 -2.75
N ASN A 409 7.57 -24.84 -1.72
CA ASN A 409 8.06 -25.42 -0.47
C ASN A 409 6.97 -26.23 0.27
N SER A 410 5.73 -25.75 0.31
CA SER A 410 4.60 -26.48 0.89
C SER A 410 4.34 -27.79 0.18
N LYS A 411 4.34 -27.78 -1.16
CA LYS A 411 4.20 -28.98 -2.00
C LYS A 411 5.35 -29.96 -1.72
N THR A 412 6.59 -29.49 -1.68
CA THR A 412 7.76 -30.33 -1.41
C THR A 412 7.70 -30.99 -0.02
N ILE A 413 7.41 -30.22 1.03
CA ILE A 413 7.34 -30.73 2.41
C ILE A 413 6.20 -31.75 2.54
N THR A 414 5.00 -31.41 2.06
CA THR A 414 3.83 -32.29 2.13
C THR A 414 4.08 -33.60 1.38
N ASN A 415 4.63 -33.54 0.17
CA ASN A 415 4.94 -34.74 -0.61
C ASN A 415 6.03 -35.61 0.04
N SER A 416 6.96 -35.04 0.81
CA SER A 416 7.93 -35.85 1.57
C SER A 416 7.22 -36.68 2.63
N TRP A 417 6.33 -36.07 3.41
CA TRP A 417 5.54 -36.75 4.43
C TRP A 417 4.67 -37.86 3.83
N LEU A 418 4.00 -37.60 2.71
CA LEU A 418 3.14 -38.58 2.04
C LEU A 418 3.91 -39.74 1.39
N ARG A 419 5.17 -39.52 1.02
CA ARG A 419 6.05 -40.55 0.47
C ARG A 419 6.63 -41.46 1.55
N GLU A 420 6.93 -40.92 2.72
CA GLU A 420 7.39 -41.68 3.89
C GLU A 420 6.30 -42.62 4.44
N GLY A 421 5.04 -42.31 4.18
CA GLY A 421 3.88 -43.04 4.70
C GLY A 421 3.44 -42.44 6.04
N LEU A 422 2.15 -42.16 6.16
CA LEU A 422 1.58 -41.56 7.36
C LEU A 422 1.45 -42.63 8.45
N GLN A 423 1.84 -42.26 9.66
CA GLN A 423 1.81 -43.13 10.83
C GLN A 423 0.79 -42.58 11.84
N PRO A 424 0.22 -43.43 12.71
CA PRO A 424 -0.56 -42.96 13.83
C PRO A 424 0.19 -41.91 14.66
N ARG A 425 -0.48 -40.82 15.04
CA ARG A 425 0.12 -39.73 15.84
C ARG A 425 -0.61 -39.57 17.17
N CYS A 426 0.14 -39.50 18.25
CA CYS A 426 -0.41 -39.33 19.60
C CYS A 426 -1.04 -37.94 19.76
N ILE A 427 -2.33 -37.90 20.08
CA ILE A 427 -3.14 -36.67 20.23
C ILE A 427 -3.51 -36.35 21.68
N THR A 428 -2.90 -37.04 22.66
CA THR A 428 -3.15 -36.81 24.10
C THR A 428 -1.83 -36.60 24.85
N ARG A 429 -1.84 -35.86 25.95
CA ARG A 429 -0.68 -35.65 26.81
C ARG A 429 -1.08 -35.66 28.29
N ASP A 430 -0.13 -36.10 29.11
CA ASP A 430 -0.19 -36.03 30.57
C ASP A 430 0.20 -34.62 31.05
N LEU A 431 -0.65 -33.65 30.74
CA LEU A 431 -0.51 -32.25 31.17
C LEU A 431 -1.81 -31.79 31.84
N VAL A 432 -1.72 -30.71 32.61
CA VAL A 432 -2.91 -30.09 33.23
C VAL A 432 -3.42 -28.94 32.36
N TRP A 433 -2.53 -28.22 31.69
CA TRP A 433 -2.84 -27.07 30.85
C TRP A 433 -3.11 -27.44 29.39
N GLY A 434 -4.37 -27.72 29.08
CA GLY A 434 -4.85 -28.08 27.74
C GLY A 434 -6.36 -28.36 27.70
N THR A 435 -6.90 -28.56 26.50
CA THR A 435 -8.27 -29.01 26.30
C THR A 435 -8.45 -30.43 26.86
N GLN A 436 -9.39 -30.68 27.76
CA GLN A 436 -9.59 -32.01 28.35
C GLN A 436 -10.03 -33.07 27.32
N VAL A 437 -9.55 -34.30 27.47
CA VAL A 437 -9.97 -35.43 26.62
C VAL A 437 -11.38 -35.87 27.03
N PRO A 438 -12.35 -36.00 26.09
CA PRO A 438 -13.76 -36.28 26.42
C PRO A 438 -14.03 -37.78 26.64
N LEU A 439 -13.17 -38.44 27.41
CA LEU A 439 -13.27 -39.88 27.74
C LEU A 439 -12.95 -40.08 29.23
N GLU A 440 -13.80 -40.80 29.96
CA GLU A 440 -13.63 -41.01 31.41
C GLU A 440 -12.28 -41.64 31.78
N LYS A 441 -11.77 -42.57 30.95
CA LYS A 441 -10.44 -43.19 31.13
C LYS A 441 -9.30 -42.15 31.11
N TYR A 442 -9.51 -41.01 30.45
CA TYR A 442 -8.49 -40.01 30.14
C TYR A 442 -8.79 -38.64 30.77
N LYS A 443 -9.62 -38.58 31.81
CA LYS A 443 -10.03 -37.31 32.46
C LYS A 443 -8.89 -36.47 33.02
N ASP A 444 -7.77 -37.11 33.38
CA ASP A 444 -6.57 -36.44 33.88
C ASP A 444 -5.56 -36.10 32.76
N LYS A 445 -5.98 -36.21 31.49
CA LYS A 445 -5.19 -35.88 30.30
C LYS A 445 -5.84 -34.77 29.50
N VAL A 446 -5.01 -34.13 28.69
CA VAL A 446 -5.43 -33.12 27.73
C VAL A 446 -5.11 -33.54 26.31
N LEU A 447 -5.82 -32.96 25.35
CA LEU A 447 -5.50 -33.02 23.94
C LEU A 447 -4.12 -32.39 23.70
N TYR A 448 -3.35 -33.02 22.83
CA TYR A 448 -2.03 -32.53 22.48
C TYR A 448 -2.16 -31.29 21.59
N VAL A 449 -1.39 -30.24 21.89
CA VAL A 449 -1.44 -28.95 21.18
C VAL A 449 -1.30 -29.07 19.66
N TRP A 450 -0.54 -30.03 19.15
CA TRP A 450 -0.39 -30.21 17.70
C TRP A 450 -1.63 -30.81 17.01
N PHE A 451 -2.58 -31.35 17.78
CA PHE A 451 -3.90 -31.75 17.29
C PHE A 451 -4.89 -30.59 17.36
N ASP A 452 -4.99 -29.88 18.49
CA ASP A 452 -6.06 -28.91 18.71
C ASP A 452 -5.68 -27.44 18.38
N ALA A 453 -4.41 -27.08 18.24
CA ALA A 453 -4.02 -25.72 17.84
C ALA A 453 -4.59 -25.29 16.47
N PRO A 454 -4.59 -26.12 15.41
CA PRO A 454 -5.26 -25.77 14.16
C PRO A 454 -6.80 -25.65 14.30
N ILE A 455 -7.41 -26.38 15.24
CA ILE A 455 -8.84 -26.22 15.58
C ILE A 455 -9.09 -24.82 16.19
N GLY A 456 -8.05 -24.22 16.76
CA GLY A 456 -8.00 -22.82 17.19
C GLY A 456 -8.52 -21.84 16.16
N TYR A 457 -8.26 -22.02 14.86
CA TYR A 457 -8.81 -21.12 13.84
C TYR A 457 -10.34 -21.12 13.82
N VAL A 458 -10.94 -22.31 13.95
CA VAL A 458 -12.39 -22.51 13.96
C VAL A 458 -12.99 -21.90 15.23
N SER A 459 -12.40 -22.17 16.39
CA SER A 459 -12.89 -21.66 17.67
C SER A 459 -12.72 -20.16 17.82
N ILE A 460 -11.66 -19.58 17.26
CA ILE A 460 -11.47 -18.13 17.16
C ILE A 460 -12.58 -17.51 16.30
N THR A 461 -12.95 -18.12 15.17
CA THR A 461 -14.10 -17.66 14.38
C THR A 461 -15.43 -17.83 15.14
N ALA A 462 -15.60 -18.91 15.92
CA ALA A 462 -16.79 -19.10 16.76
C ALA A 462 -16.93 -18.07 17.88
N ASN A 463 -15.80 -17.56 18.40
CA ASN A 463 -15.78 -16.45 19.36
C ASN A 463 -16.05 -15.09 18.68
N TYR A 464 -15.76 -14.96 17.39
CA TYR A 464 -16.10 -13.77 16.59
C TYR A 464 -17.59 -13.72 16.23
N THR A 465 -18.16 -14.83 15.76
CA THR A 465 -19.56 -14.91 15.33
C THR A 465 -20.20 -16.26 15.70
N LYS A 466 -21.49 -16.21 16.06
CA LYS A 466 -22.30 -17.42 16.27
C LYS A 466 -22.54 -18.21 14.98
N LYS A 467 -22.35 -17.59 13.81
CA LYS A 467 -22.54 -18.16 12.47
C LYS A 467 -21.23 -18.66 11.86
N TRP A 468 -20.29 -19.09 12.68
CA TRP A 468 -18.95 -19.49 12.22
C TRP A 468 -18.96 -20.67 11.25
N GLU A 469 -20.00 -21.52 11.30
CA GLU A 469 -20.20 -22.61 10.35
C GLU A 469 -20.44 -22.10 8.92
N GLU A 470 -20.98 -20.89 8.72
CA GLU A 470 -21.09 -20.29 7.38
C GLU A 470 -19.71 -20.08 6.73
N TRP A 471 -18.64 -19.95 7.53
CA TRP A 471 -17.26 -19.85 7.07
C TRP A 471 -16.54 -21.21 7.02
N TRP A 472 -16.70 -22.04 8.06
CA TRP A 472 -15.91 -23.27 8.23
C TRP A 472 -16.61 -24.56 7.79
N LYS A 473 -17.89 -24.51 7.42
CA LYS A 473 -18.66 -25.64 6.88
C LYS A 473 -19.38 -25.29 5.58
N ASN A 474 -18.68 -24.54 4.70
CA ASN A 474 -19.21 -24.01 3.46
C ASN A 474 -18.14 -24.02 2.33
N PRO A 475 -17.53 -25.18 2.03
CA PRO A 475 -16.42 -25.28 1.08
C PRO A 475 -16.79 -24.90 -0.36
N GLU A 476 -18.08 -24.84 -0.70
CA GLU A 476 -18.54 -24.46 -2.04
C GLU A 476 -18.50 -22.95 -2.29
N ASN A 477 -18.50 -22.14 -1.22
CA ASN A 477 -18.57 -20.68 -1.31
C ASN A 477 -17.39 -19.95 -0.66
N VAL A 478 -16.53 -20.65 0.08
CA VAL A 478 -15.44 -20.06 0.86
C VAL A 478 -14.09 -20.64 0.43
N ASP A 479 -13.17 -19.77 0.02
CA ASP A 479 -11.78 -20.13 -0.20
C ASP A 479 -10.95 -19.81 1.06
N LEU A 480 -10.35 -20.83 1.67
CA LEU A 480 -9.47 -20.69 2.83
C LEU A 480 -8.00 -20.48 2.43
N TYR A 481 -7.46 -19.32 2.78
CA TYR A 481 -6.05 -18.96 2.63
C TYR A 481 -5.33 -19.04 3.97
N GLN A 482 -4.20 -19.76 4.02
CA GLN A 482 -3.40 -19.89 5.23
C GLN A 482 -1.96 -19.43 5.01
N PHE A 483 -1.45 -18.63 5.94
CA PHE A 483 -0.12 -18.03 5.89
C PHE A 483 0.73 -18.50 7.07
N MET A 484 1.90 -19.07 6.79
CA MET A 484 2.76 -19.65 7.82
C MET A 484 4.22 -19.80 7.42
N GLY A 485 5.11 -20.00 8.39
CA GLY A 485 6.45 -20.49 8.14
C GLY A 485 6.46 -22.00 7.82
N LYS A 486 7.51 -22.47 7.12
CA LYS A 486 7.63 -23.86 6.64
C LYS A 486 7.47 -24.97 7.68
N ASP A 487 7.80 -24.70 8.94
CA ASP A 487 7.72 -25.68 10.02
C ASP A 487 6.26 -26.07 10.34
N ASN A 488 5.29 -25.22 10.01
CA ASN A 488 3.88 -25.45 10.28
C ASN A 488 3.17 -26.24 9.17
N VAL A 489 3.81 -26.46 8.01
CA VAL A 489 3.17 -27.07 6.83
C VAL A 489 2.52 -28.43 7.14
N PRO A 490 3.19 -29.39 7.80
CA PRO A 490 2.59 -30.72 8.03
C PRO A 490 1.30 -30.68 8.85
N PHE A 491 1.16 -29.69 9.75
CA PHE A 491 -0.03 -29.56 10.58
C PHE A 491 -1.25 -29.09 9.78
N HIS A 492 -1.00 -28.36 8.70
CA HIS A 492 -2.06 -27.75 7.86
C HIS A 492 -2.30 -28.53 6.56
N THR A 493 -1.41 -29.47 6.20
CA THR A 493 -1.58 -30.31 5.00
C THR A 493 -1.77 -31.79 5.32
N VAL A 494 -1.53 -32.22 6.56
CA VAL A 494 -1.69 -33.62 6.99
C VAL A 494 -2.57 -33.72 8.23
N ILE A 495 -2.15 -33.12 9.36
CA ILE A 495 -2.80 -33.38 10.66
C ILE A 495 -4.22 -32.80 10.71
N PHE A 496 -4.37 -31.51 10.45
CA PHE A 496 -5.68 -30.84 10.51
C PHE A 496 -6.61 -31.30 9.36
N PRO A 497 -6.18 -31.37 8.08
CA PRO A 497 -6.99 -31.95 7.03
C PRO A 497 -7.38 -33.41 7.29
N GLY A 498 -6.46 -34.23 7.83
CA GLY A 498 -6.77 -35.60 8.23
C GLY A 498 -7.84 -35.66 9.31
N SER A 499 -7.76 -34.76 10.30
CA SER A 499 -8.78 -34.61 11.34
C SER A 499 -10.13 -34.21 10.75
N GLN A 500 -10.17 -33.21 9.87
CA GLN A 500 -11.39 -32.77 9.19
C GLN A 500 -12.01 -33.90 8.34
N LEU A 501 -11.22 -34.56 7.49
CA LEU A 501 -11.66 -35.66 6.63
C LEU A 501 -12.16 -36.87 7.44
N GLY A 502 -11.57 -37.11 8.62
CA GLY A 502 -11.98 -38.21 9.50
C GLY A 502 -13.29 -37.97 10.24
N THR A 503 -13.73 -36.71 10.39
CA THR A 503 -15.07 -36.41 10.94
C THR A 503 -16.20 -36.75 9.96
N GLU A 504 -15.88 -36.80 8.65
CA GLU A 504 -16.85 -36.95 7.55
C GLU A 504 -17.90 -35.83 7.47
N GLU A 505 -17.63 -34.66 8.07
CA GLU A 505 -18.44 -33.45 7.90
C GLU A 505 -17.97 -32.59 6.70
N ASN A 506 -18.83 -31.65 6.28
CA ASN A 506 -18.58 -30.77 5.13
C ASN A 506 -17.71 -29.54 5.51
N TRP A 507 -16.47 -29.77 5.94
CA TRP A 507 -15.56 -28.69 6.34
C TRP A 507 -15.07 -27.86 5.16
N THR A 508 -14.96 -26.54 5.37
CA THR A 508 -14.09 -25.67 4.56
C THR A 508 -12.64 -26.04 4.84
N MET A 509 -11.97 -26.58 3.84
CA MET A 509 -10.57 -27.03 3.93
C MET A 509 -9.63 -26.03 3.25
N LEU A 510 -8.34 -26.14 3.56
CA LEU A 510 -7.29 -25.29 2.97
C LEU A 510 -7.41 -25.28 1.43
N HIS A 511 -7.59 -24.08 0.88
CA HIS A 511 -7.58 -23.79 -0.56
C HIS A 511 -6.17 -23.40 -0.99
N HIS A 512 -5.63 -22.29 -0.46
CA HIS A 512 -4.30 -21.77 -0.81
C HIS A 512 -3.37 -21.72 0.40
N LEU A 513 -2.16 -22.26 0.25
CA LEU A 513 -1.13 -22.24 1.28
C LEU A 513 0.05 -21.36 0.86
N SER A 514 0.24 -20.26 1.59
CA SER A 514 1.39 -19.36 1.41
C SER A 514 2.42 -19.62 2.51
N THR A 515 3.50 -20.30 2.14
CA THR A 515 4.58 -20.69 3.07
C THR A 515 5.85 -19.92 2.82
N THR A 516 6.42 -19.34 3.87
CA THR A 516 7.73 -18.66 3.78
C THR A 516 8.87 -19.52 4.30
N GLU A 517 10.06 -19.27 3.75
CA GLU A 517 11.35 -19.67 4.32
C GLU A 517 11.71 -18.74 5.50
N TYR A 518 12.94 -18.83 6.03
CA TYR A 518 13.33 -18.03 7.20
C TYR A 518 13.83 -16.64 6.82
N LEU A 519 13.43 -15.64 7.60
CA LEU A 519 14.13 -14.36 7.66
C LEU A 519 15.27 -14.48 8.68
N GLN A 520 16.48 -14.26 8.22
CA GLN A 520 17.69 -14.15 9.02
C GLN A 520 17.93 -12.68 9.41
N TYR A 521 18.80 -12.45 10.39
CA TYR A 521 19.15 -11.12 10.88
C TYR A 521 20.64 -10.84 10.67
N GLU A 522 20.95 -9.89 9.81
CA GLU A 522 22.28 -9.60 9.29
C GLU A 522 22.97 -10.90 8.83
N GLY A 523 24.12 -11.27 9.39
CA GLY A 523 24.85 -12.49 9.04
C GLY A 523 24.45 -13.76 9.80
N GLY A 524 23.33 -13.77 10.54
CA GLY A 524 22.97 -14.90 11.40
C GLY A 524 21.48 -15.04 11.72
N LYS A 525 21.15 -15.89 12.70
CA LYS A 525 19.77 -16.14 13.15
C LYS A 525 19.37 -15.20 14.30
N PHE A 526 18.09 -14.85 14.36
CA PHE A 526 17.47 -14.26 15.56
C PHE A 526 17.77 -15.14 16.78
N SER A 527 18.10 -14.52 17.92
CA SER A 527 18.39 -15.24 19.16
C SER A 527 17.98 -14.44 20.39
N LYS A 528 16.89 -14.88 21.03
CA LYS A 528 16.39 -14.28 22.26
C LYS A 528 17.39 -14.39 23.42
N SER A 529 18.00 -15.56 23.59
CA SER A 529 18.99 -15.80 24.67
C SER A 529 20.26 -14.98 24.53
N ARG A 530 20.66 -14.62 23.30
CA ARG A 530 21.83 -13.78 23.02
C ARG A 530 21.48 -12.30 22.79
N GLY A 531 20.20 -11.94 22.81
CA GLY A 531 19.74 -10.57 22.51
C GLY A 531 20.01 -10.13 21.06
N VAL A 532 20.08 -11.08 20.11
CA VAL A 532 20.40 -10.79 18.70
C VAL A 532 19.11 -10.68 17.89
N GLY A 533 18.93 -9.54 17.24
CA GLY A 533 17.82 -9.25 16.35
C GLY A 533 16.78 -8.29 16.93
N VAL A 534 15.94 -7.78 16.05
CA VAL A 534 14.83 -6.90 16.41
C VAL A 534 13.60 -7.75 16.78
N PHE A 535 13.06 -7.50 17.98
CA PHE A 535 11.80 -8.08 18.45
C PHE A 535 10.68 -7.06 18.27
N GLY A 536 9.45 -7.54 18.05
CA GLY A 536 8.33 -6.68 17.65
C GLY A 536 7.99 -5.58 18.66
N ASN A 537 8.19 -5.85 19.95
CA ASN A 537 7.98 -4.89 21.03
C ASN A 537 9.04 -3.77 21.07
N ASN A 538 10.23 -4.02 20.53
CA ASN A 538 11.36 -3.08 20.50
C ASN A 538 11.49 -2.35 19.16
N ALA A 539 10.87 -2.82 18.08
CA ALA A 539 10.92 -2.15 16.77
C ALA A 539 10.45 -0.68 16.85
N LYS A 540 9.42 -0.41 17.68
CA LYS A 540 8.91 0.94 17.95
C LYS A 540 9.89 1.90 18.61
N GLU A 541 10.88 1.38 19.33
CA GLU A 541 11.87 2.18 20.05
C GLU A 541 12.84 2.87 19.10
N THR A 542 12.95 2.39 17.85
CA THR A 542 13.76 3.03 16.80
C THR A 542 13.24 4.39 16.36
N GLY A 543 11.97 4.72 16.67
CA GLY A 543 11.31 5.94 16.21
C GLY A 543 10.96 5.97 14.72
N VAL A 544 11.15 4.84 14.02
CA VAL A 544 10.81 4.69 12.60
C VAL A 544 9.35 4.25 12.47
N SER A 545 8.60 4.84 11.52
CA SER A 545 7.18 4.51 11.28
C SER A 545 7.01 3.03 10.94
N PRO A 546 5.91 2.40 11.39
CA PRO A 546 5.58 1.02 11.04
C PRO A 546 5.47 0.82 9.51
N SER A 547 5.08 1.84 8.74
CA SER A 547 5.03 1.75 7.27
C SER A 547 6.39 1.40 6.65
N VAL A 548 7.49 1.96 7.19
CA VAL A 548 8.84 1.66 6.70
C VAL A 548 9.24 0.22 7.04
N TRP A 549 8.88 -0.24 8.25
CA TRP A 549 9.10 -1.63 8.66
C TRP A 549 8.34 -2.62 7.80
N ARG A 550 7.05 -2.37 7.58
CA ARG A 550 6.19 -3.21 6.73
C ARG A 550 6.71 -3.27 5.30
N TYR A 551 7.03 -2.11 4.72
CA TYR A 551 7.62 -2.01 3.38
C TYR A 551 8.88 -2.86 3.26
N TYR A 552 9.83 -2.66 4.18
CA TYR A 552 11.11 -3.36 4.13
C TYR A 552 10.90 -4.88 4.23
N LEU A 553 10.15 -5.33 5.22
CA LEU A 553 9.89 -6.76 5.44
C LEU A 553 9.18 -7.41 4.24
N ALA A 554 8.21 -6.73 3.64
CA ALA A 554 7.57 -7.21 2.41
C ALA A 554 8.56 -7.27 1.23
N SER A 555 9.47 -6.28 1.10
CA SER A 555 10.49 -6.26 0.04
C SER A 555 11.51 -7.39 0.15
N VAL A 556 11.75 -7.89 1.37
CA VAL A 556 12.65 -9.02 1.65
C VAL A 556 11.90 -10.27 2.12
N ARG A 557 10.61 -10.38 1.79
CA ARG A 557 9.79 -11.54 2.17
C ARG A 557 10.44 -12.84 1.66
N PRO A 558 10.71 -13.84 2.53
CA PRO A 558 11.42 -15.05 2.16
C PRO A 558 10.49 -16.07 1.46
N GLU A 559 10.09 -15.80 0.21
CA GLU A 559 9.09 -16.61 -0.50
C GLU A 559 9.65 -17.96 -1.02
N SER A 560 10.81 -17.93 -1.67
CA SER A 560 11.42 -19.10 -2.33
C SER A 560 12.68 -19.62 -1.66
N SER A 561 13.34 -18.78 -0.88
CA SER A 561 14.60 -19.05 -0.18
C SER A 561 14.68 -18.16 1.05
N ASP A 562 15.55 -18.52 2.00
CA ASP A 562 15.87 -17.66 3.13
C ASP A 562 16.28 -16.25 2.64
N SER A 563 15.90 -15.24 3.41
CA SER A 563 16.30 -13.84 3.21
C SER A 563 16.97 -13.30 4.46
N HIS A 564 17.58 -12.11 4.38
CA HIS A 564 18.21 -11.48 5.54
C HIS A 564 17.69 -10.05 5.74
N PHE A 565 17.47 -9.68 6.99
CA PHE A 565 17.30 -8.29 7.39
C PHE A 565 18.68 -7.62 7.46
N SER A 566 18.85 -6.44 6.86
CA SER A 566 20.07 -5.62 7.01
C SER A 566 19.74 -4.16 7.26
N TRP A 567 20.39 -3.54 8.25
CA TRP A 567 20.20 -2.12 8.54
C TRP A 567 20.66 -1.20 7.41
N ASN A 568 21.72 -1.59 6.69
CA ASN A 568 22.19 -0.85 5.51
C ASN A 568 21.09 -0.79 4.44
N ASP A 569 20.51 -1.94 4.11
CA ASP A 569 19.46 -2.05 3.10
C ASP A 569 18.16 -1.38 3.57
N PHE A 570 17.82 -1.50 4.87
CA PHE A 570 16.67 -0.82 5.48
C PHE A 570 16.74 0.71 5.28
N VAL A 571 17.88 1.33 5.60
CA VAL A 571 18.09 2.77 5.42
C VAL A 571 18.15 3.16 3.95
N ALA A 572 18.82 2.36 3.12
CA ALA A 572 18.94 2.61 1.69
C ALA A 572 17.57 2.63 0.99
N ARG A 573 16.71 1.63 1.27
CA ARG A 573 15.36 1.55 0.70
C ARG A 573 14.44 2.65 1.20
N ASN A 574 14.50 3.02 2.48
CA ASN A 574 13.76 4.19 2.97
C ASN A 574 14.17 5.47 2.21
N ASN A 575 15.47 5.73 2.09
CA ASN A 575 15.96 6.98 1.51
C ASN A 575 15.82 7.00 -0.02
N GLY A 576 16.07 5.88 -0.70
CA GLY A 576 16.10 5.78 -2.16
C GLY A 576 14.76 5.42 -2.81
N GLU A 577 13.95 4.59 -2.16
CA GLU A 577 12.69 4.09 -2.74
C GLU A 577 11.49 4.82 -2.11
N LEU A 578 11.37 4.83 -0.79
CA LEU A 578 10.23 5.48 -0.13
C LEU A 578 10.31 7.00 -0.24
N LEU A 579 11.41 7.62 0.18
CA LEU A 579 11.54 9.08 0.18
C LEU A 579 11.74 9.65 -1.23
N ALA A 580 12.70 9.12 -2.00
CA ALA A 580 13.11 9.69 -3.28
C ALA A 580 12.23 9.29 -4.48
N ASN A 581 11.42 8.22 -4.38
CA ASN A 581 10.43 7.85 -5.40
C ASN A 581 8.99 8.17 -4.93
N LEU A 582 8.42 7.38 -4.02
CA LEU A 582 7.01 7.51 -3.64
C LEU A 582 6.70 8.87 -2.97
N GLY A 583 7.46 9.21 -1.94
CA GLY A 583 7.35 10.48 -1.22
C GLY A 583 7.56 11.67 -2.14
N ASN A 584 8.53 11.59 -3.06
CA ASN A 584 8.82 12.64 -4.03
C ASN A 584 7.68 12.85 -5.03
N PHE A 585 7.13 11.77 -5.60
CA PHE A 585 6.04 11.84 -6.57
C PHE A 585 4.83 12.57 -5.98
N VAL A 586 4.39 12.13 -4.81
CA VAL A 586 3.24 12.73 -4.10
C VAL A 586 3.52 14.18 -3.75
N ASN A 587 4.64 14.45 -3.09
CA ASN A 587 4.95 15.81 -2.62
C ASN A 587 5.11 16.82 -3.75
N ARG A 588 5.79 16.45 -4.85
CA ARG A 588 6.06 17.38 -5.95
C ARG A 588 4.77 17.88 -6.59
N LEU A 589 3.85 16.96 -6.89
CA LEU A 589 2.59 17.33 -7.53
C LEU A 589 1.64 18.05 -6.57
N VAL A 590 1.48 17.56 -5.34
CA VAL A 590 0.56 18.17 -4.37
C VAL A 590 1.02 19.57 -3.99
N LYS A 591 2.32 19.79 -3.75
CA LYS A 591 2.85 21.14 -3.48
C LYS A 591 2.65 22.08 -4.67
N PHE A 592 2.82 21.57 -5.89
CA PHE A 592 2.54 22.36 -7.10
C PHE A 592 1.07 22.75 -7.20
N ALA A 593 0.16 21.80 -7.00
CA ALA A 593 -1.28 22.05 -6.99
C ALA A 593 -1.70 23.02 -5.87
N ASN A 594 -1.17 22.86 -4.65
CA ASN A 594 -1.42 23.81 -3.56
C ASN A 594 -0.90 25.21 -3.89
N ALA A 595 0.30 25.34 -4.47
CA ALA A 595 0.92 26.64 -4.74
C ALA A 595 0.37 27.38 -5.97
N LYS A 596 0.06 26.66 -7.05
CA LYS A 596 -0.34 27.24 -8.34
C LYS A 596 -1.85 27.26 -8.56
N TYR A 597 -2.53 26.29 -7.99
CA TYR A 597 -3.97 26.09 -8.15
C TYR A 597 -4.74 26.31 -6.86
N ASN A 598 -4.08 26.77 -5.78
CA ASN A 598 -4.68 26.96 -4.47
C ASN A 598 -5.36 25.68 -3.94
N GLY A 599 -4.82 24.50 -4.29
CA GLY A 599 -5.37 23.20 -3.89
C GLY A 599 -6.69 22.83 -4.58
N VAL A 600 -7.09 23.54 -5.63
CA VAL A 600 -8.27 23.20 -6.43
C VAL A 600 -7.82 22.48 -7.69
N VAL A 601 -8.34 21.27 -7.93
CA VAL A 601 -8.12 20.54 -9.17
C VAL A 601 -8.71 21.36 -10.32
N PRO A 602 -7.93 21.75 -11.34
CA PRO A 602 -8.46 22.53 -12.46
C PRO A 602 -9.46 21.71 -13.27
N GLU A 603 -10.30 22.37 -14.06
CA GLU A 603 -10.98 21.67 -15.15
C GLU A 603 -9.94 21.20 -16.15
N TYR A 604 -10.01 19.95 -16.60
CA TYR A 604 -8.97 19.37 -17.43
C TYR A 604 -9.54 18.42 -18.49
N SER A 605 -8.81 18.30 -19.61
CA SER A 605 -9.16 17.40 -20.70
C SER A 605 -7.95 16.58 -21.12
N ILE A 606 -8.13 15.26 -21.24
CA ILE A 606 -7.08 14.32 -21.67
C ILE A 606 -6.59 14.60 -23.09
N SER A 607 -7.38 15.30 -23.91
CA SER A 607 -7.00 15.69 -25.27
C SER A 607 -5.77 16.62 -25.33
N HIS A 608 -5.42 17.29 -24.23
CA HIS A 608 -4.21 18.12 -24.12
C HIS A 608 -2.96 17.31 -23.73
N LEU A 609 -3.09 15.98 -23.60
CA LEU A 609 -2.00 15.04 -23.33
C LEU A 609 -1.89 14.05 -24.50
N ASN A 610 -1.00 14.34 -25.45
CA ASN A 610 -0.80 13.49 -26.63
C ASN A 610 -0.47 12.03 -26.26
N ASP A 611 0.23 11.80 -25.15
CA ASP A 611 0.68 10.47 -24.72
C ASP A 611 -0.23 9.82 -23.67
N PHE A 612 -1.44 10.35 -23.44
CA PHE A 612 -2.36 9.82 -22.42
C PHE A 612 -2.71 8.34 -22.64
N GLU A 613 -3.02 7.94 -23.87
CA GLU A 613 -3.35 6.54 -24.19
C GLU A 613 -2.18 5.59 -23.89
N SER A 614 -0.95 6.03 -24.15
CA SER A 614 0.26 5.27 -23.84
C SER A 614 0.45 5.14 -22.33
N LEU A 615 0.32 6.24 -21.58
CA LEU A 615 0.34 6.24 -20.12
C LEU A 615 -0.72 5.31 -19.54
N LYS A 616 -1.96 5.42 -20.03
CA LYS A 616 -3.07 4.61 -19.57
C LYS A 616 -2.77 3.12 -19.79
N LYS A 617 -2.29 2.75 -20.98
CA LYS A 617 -1.89 1.38 -21.29
C LYS A 617 -0.80 0.85 -20.36
N ASP A 618 0.23 1.65 -20.07
CA ASP A 618 1.30 1.26 -19.14
C ASP A 618 0.76 1.02 -17.73
N VAL A 619 -0.12 1.90 -17.26
CA VAL A 619 -0.73 1.82 -15.93
C VAL A 619 -1.68 0.62 -15.84
N ASP A 620 -2.58 0.43 -16.82
CA ASP A 620 -3.50 -0.71 -16.90
C ASP A 620 -2.72 -2.04 -16.91
N ALA A 621 -1.63 -2.12 -17.67
CA ALA A 621 -0.77 -3.30 -17.71
C ALA A 621 -0.12 -3.58 -16.34
N THR A 622 0.39 -2.54 -15.69
CA THR A 622 1.00 -2.65 -14.35
C THR A 622 -0.03 -3.06 -13.30
N LEU A 623 -1.24 -2.49 -13.33
CA LEU A 623 -2.34 -2.84 -12.44
C LEU A 623 -2.80 -4.29 -12.66
N THR A 624 -2.91 -4.71 -13.92
CA THR A 624 -3.27 -6.09 -14.28
C THR A 624 -2.21 -7.08 -13.79
N SER A 625 -0.93 -6.78 -13.98
CA SER A 625 0.16 -7.60 -13.44
C SER A 625 0.14 -7.61 -11.91
N TYR A 626 -0.07 -6.47 -11.27
CA TYR A 626 -0.17 -6.38 -9.80
C TYR A 626 -1.27 -7.30 -9.27
N ILE A 627 -2.47 -7.21 -9.85
CA ILE A 627 -3.60 -8.08 -9.48
C ILE A 627 -3.23 -9.55 -9.68
N SER A 628 -2.66 -9.92 -10.83
CA SER A 628 -2.28 -11.30 -11.12
C SER A 628 -1.27 -11.87 -10.11
N GLU A 629 -0.30 -11.06 -9.66
CA GLU A 629 0.71 -11.49 -8.69
C GLU A 629 0.12 -11.56 -7.27
N MET A 630 -0.72 -10.58 -6.90
CA MET A 630 -1.36 -10.53 -5.59
C MET A 630 -2.40 -11.65 -5.40
N GLU A 631 -3.21 -11.99 -6.42
CA GLU A 631 -4.13 -13.15 -6.36
C GLU A 631 -3.38 -14.46 -6.03
N ARG A 632 -2.09 -14.55 -6.39
CA ARG A 632 -1.23 -15.71 -6.14
C ARG A 632 -0.38 -15.58 -4.88
N THR A 633 -0.58 -14.53 -4.09
CA THR A 633 0.21 -14.19 -2.88
C THR A 633 1.71 -13.96 -3.16
N HIS A 634 2.07 -13.53 -4.37
CA HIS A 634 3.44 -13.12 -4.73
C HIS A 634 3.71 -11.67 -4.27
N GLU A 635 3.65 -11.46 -2.97
CA GLU A 635 3.65 -10.14 -2.33
C GLU A 635 4.91 -9.33 -2.65
N ARG A 636 6.09 -9.97 -2.74
CA ARG A 636 7.32 -9.25 -3.10
C ARG A 636 7.22 -8.65 -4.50
N ARG A 637 6.71 -9.43 -5.46
CA ARG A 637 6.51 -8.97 -6.83
C ARG A 637 5.39 -7.92 -6.92
N GLY A 638 4.31 -8.09 -6.15
CA GLY A 638 3.26 -7.09 -6.01
C GLY A 638 3.79 -5.75 -5.52
N LEU A 639 4.67 -5.74 -4.51
CA LEU A 639 5.30 -4.51 -4.01
C LEU A 639 6.19 -3.85 -5.06
N GLU A 640 6.99 -4.61 -5.79
CA GLU A 640 7.82 -4.10 -6.90
C GLU A 640 6.96 -3.38 -7.95
N LEU A 641 5.82 -3.97 -8.33
CA LEU A 641 4.89 -3.39 -9.29
C LEU A 641 4.20 -2.13 -8.75
N ALA A 642 3.84 -2.10 -7.46
CA ALA A 642 3.30 -0.91 -6.81
C ALA A 642 4.31 0.25 -6.82
N MET A 643 5.59 -0.03 -6.53
CA MET A 643 6.66 0.98 -6.58
C MET A 643 7.03 1.39 -8.00
N ALA A 644 6.90 0.49 -8.98
CA ALA A 644 7.04 0.80 -10.39
C ALA A 644 5.95 1.76 -10.87
N LEU A 645 4.71 1.64 -10.37
CA LEU A 645 3.64 2.58 -10.67
C LEU A 645 3.95 3.99 -10.15
N SER A 646 4.52 4.11 -8.95
CA SER A 646 5.03 5.38 -8.43
C SER A 646 6.17 5.94 -9.31
N ALA A 647 7.10 5.09 -9.75
CA ALA A 647 8.19 5.52 -10.62
C ALA A 647 7.66 6.02 -11.98
N ARG A 648 6.64 5.36 -12.54
CA ARG A 648 5.92 5.81 -13.74
C ARG A 648 5.27 7.17 -13.54
N GLY A 649 4.74 7.44 -12.35
CA GLY A 649 4.23 8.75 -11.95
C GLY A 649 5.30 9.85 -11.92
N ASN A 650 6.47 9.58 -11.33
CA ASN A 650 7.60 10.50 -11.39
C ASN A 650 8.01 10.80 -12.84
N LEU A 651 8.11 9.76 -13.68
CA LEU A 651 8.44 9.89 -15.10
C LEU A 651 7.40 10.75 -15.83
N PHE A 652 6.11 10.53 -15.58
CA PHE A 652 5.03 11.33 -16.18
C PHE A 652 5.18 12.83 -15.87
N LEU A 653 5.53 13.19 -14.62
CA LEU A 653 5.78 14.59 -14.24
C LEU A 653 7.05 15.17 -14.89
N GLN A 654 8.04 14.32 -15.17
CA GLN A 654 9.29 14.72 -15.82
C GLN A 654 9.13 14.91 -17.33
N GLU A 655 8.49 13.96 -18.02
CA GLU A 655 8.17 14.00 -19.46
C GLU A 655 7.38 15.27 -19.81
N ASN A 656 6.45 15.64 -18.93
CA ASN A 656 5.63 16.84 -19.10
C ASN A 656 6.28 18.12 -18.55
N LYS A 657 7.47 18.03 -17.94
CA LYS A 657 8.19 19.16 -17.34
C LYS A 657 7.29 19.98 -16.40
N LEU A 658 6.69 19.33 -15.40
CA LEU A 658 5.85 20.03 -14.40
C LEU A 658 6.68 21.08 -13.64
N ASP A 659 6.57 22.34 -14.07
CA ASP A 659 7.25 23.52 -13.55
C ASP A 659 6.43 24.81 -13.79
N ASN A 660 7.00 25.96 -13.44
CA ASN A 660 6.35 27.26 -13.64
C ASN A 660 6.13 27.61 -15.12
N THR A 661 7.00 27.12 -16.02
CA THR A 661 6.92 27.37 -17.45
C THR A 661 5.71 26.64 -18.04
N LEU A 662 5.52 25.37 -17.68
CA LEU A 662 4.33 24.61 -18.09
C LEU A 662 3.04 25.30 -17.64
N PHE A 663 2.97 25.70 -16.36
CA PHE A 663 1.80 26.38 -15.80
C PHE A 663 1.46 27.68 -16.52
N SER A 664 2.49 28.48 -16.81
CA SER A 664 2.40 29.81 -17.38
C SER A 664 2.08 29.75 -18.87
N ASP A 665 2.85 28.98 -19.63
CA ASP A 665 2.88 29.10 -21.09
C ASP A 665 2.00 28.05 -21.78
N PHE A 666 1.62 26.99 -21.07
CA PHE A 666 0.79 25.88 -21.59
C PHE A 666 -0.32 25.49 -20.60
N PRO A 667 -1.25 26.40 -20.27
CA PRO A 667 -2.21 26.22 -19.18
C PRO A 667 -3.10 24.97 -19.35
N ASP A 668 -3.65 24.71 -20.54
CA ASP A 668 -4.51 23.54 -20.77
C ASP A 668 -3.76 22.22 -20.57
N LYS A 669 -2.49 22.17 -21.00
CA LYS A 669 -1.62 21.02 -20.77
C LYS A 669 -1.28 20.89 -19.30
N SER A 670 -0.94 21.99 -18.62
CA SER A 670 -0.68 21.99 -17.17
C SER A 670 -1.88 21.46 -16.40
N ASP A 671 -3.09 21.88 -16.75
CA ASP A 671 -4.33 21.48 -16.10
C ASP A 671 -4.59 19.98 -16.28
N ALA A 672 -4.36 19.46 -17.49
CA ALA A 672 -4.39 18.02 -17.77
C ALA A 672 -3.32 17.23 -17.00
N VAL A 673 -2.07 17.71 -16.92
CA VAL A 673 -1.01 17.06 -16.14
C VAL A 673 -1.36 17.01 -14.65
N VAL A 674 -1.91 18.09 -14.09
CA VAL A 674 -2.32 18.12 -12.68
C VAL A 674 -3.48 17.17 -12.42
N GLY A 675 -4.54 17.22 -13.24
CA GLY A 675 -5.71 16.35 -13.08
C GLY A 675 -5.38 14.87 -13.21
N VAL A 676 -4.65 14.47 -14.25
CA VAL A 676 -4.22 13.08 -14.47
C VAL A 676 -3.20 12.64 -13.42
N GLY A 677 -2.24 13.49 -13.06
CA GLY A 677 -1.23 13.17 -12.06
C GLY A 677 -1.82 12.91 -10.67
N LEU A 678 -2.85 13.65 -10.25
CA LEU A 678 -3.53 13.44 -8.97
C LEU A 678 -4.30 12.12 -8.95
N ASN A 679 -4.94 11.76 -10.07
CA ASN A 679 -5.55 10.44 -10.24
C ASN A 679 -4.51 9.31 -10.23
N LEU A 680 -3.32 9.54 -10.77
CA LEU A 680 -2.23 8.56 -10.72
C LEU A 680 -1.69 8.37 -9.28
N ILE A 681 -1.59 9.44 -8.48
CA ILE A 681 -1.31 9.34 -7.04
C ILE A 681 -2.39 8.52 -6.34
N TYR A 682 -3.66 8.72 -6.71
CA TYR A 682 -4.78 8.00 -6.12
C TYR A 682 -4.73 6.49 -6.42
N ALA A 683 -4.36 6.12 -7.66
CA ALA A 683 -4.11 4.74 -8.06
C ALA A 683 -2.88 4.14 -7.35
N VAL A 684 -1.80 4.90 -7.17
CA VAL A 684 -0.65 4.45 -6.37
C VAL A 684 -1.05 4.18 -4.93
N ALA A 685 -1.87 5.07 -4.33
CA ALA A 685 -2.35 4.90 -2.96
C ALA A 685 -3.11 3.58 -2.76
N SER A 686 -3.93 3.15 -3.72
CA SER A 686 -4.66 1.87 -3.62
C SER A 686 -3.75 0.65 -3.65
N VAL A 687 -2.73 0.62 -4.53
CA VAL A 687 -1.84 -0.56 -4.62
C VAL A 687 -0.78 -0.62 -3.52
N ILE A 688 -0.45 0.50 -2.87
CA ILE A 688 0.44 0.50 -1.70
C ILE A 688 -0.30 0.25 -0.38
N TYR A 689 -1.62 0.50 -0.31
CA TYR A 689 -2.42 0.33 0.91
C TYR A 689 -2.23 -1.03 1.59
N PRO A 690 -2.20 -2.17 0.86
CA PRO A 690 -1.91 -3.47 1.46
C PRO A 690 -0.58 -3.53 2.22
N PHE A 691 0.43 -2.82 1.74
CA PHE A 691 1.79 -2.85 2.28
C PHE A 691 2.02 -1.78 3.35
N MET A 692 1.51 -0.57 3.13
CA MET A 692 1.75 0.62 3.97
C MET A 692 0.44 1.37 4.21
N PRO A 693 -0.45 0.87 5.09
CA PRO A 693 -1.78 1.44 5.28
C PRO A 693 -1.75 2.89 5.76
N GLU A 694 -0.89 3.24 6.74
CA GLU A 694 -0.74 4.63 7.22
C GLU A 694 -0.31 5.61 6.12
N SER A 695 0.63 5.20 5.27
CA SER A 695 1.10 6.02 4.13
C SER A 695 -0.01 6.22 3.10
N ALA A 696 -0.76 5.17 2.76
CA ALA A 696 -1.89 5.25 1.84
C ALA A 696 -3.02 6.13 2.40
N GLU A 697 -3.38 5.96 3.67
CA GLU A 697 -4.38 6.79 4.36
C GLU A 697 -3.98 8.27 4.40
N THR A 698 -2.69 8.54 4.59
CA THR A 698 -2.17 9.91 4.50
C THR A 698 -2.32 10.47 3.09
N ILE A 699 -2.07 9.68 2.04
CA ILE A 699 -2.31 10.11 0.65
C ILE A 699 -3.80 10.34 0.40
N TYR A 700 -4.69 9.47 0.86
CA TYR A 700 -6.15 9.67 0.75
C TYR A 700 -6.60 10.95 1.46
N ARG A 701 -6.04 11.25 2.65
CA ARG A 701 -6.28 12.50 3.36
C ARG A 701 -5.75 13.70 2.58
N ILE A 702 -4.54 13.65 2.05
CA ILE A 702 -3.97 14.72 1.19
C ILE A 702 -4.89 14.96 -0.02
N LEU A 703 -5.34 13.90 -0.68
CA LEU A 703 -6.22 13.97 -1.84
C LEU A 703 -7.68 14.28 -1.48
N ASN A 704 -8.06 14.34 -0.20
CA ASN A 704 -9.44 14.52 0.25
C ASN A 704 -10.42 13.53 -0.43
N ALA A 705 -9.98 12.28 -0.59
CA ALA A 705 -10.68 11.23 -1.31
C ALA A 705 -10.85 9.99 -0.42
N PRO A 706 -11.93 9.20 -0.60
CA PRO A 706 -12.08 7.92 0.11
C PRO A 706 -11.02 6.90 -0.37
N PRO A 707 -10.87 5.72 0.26
CA PRO A 707 -10.03 4.66 -0.29
C PRO A 707 -10.52 4.19 -1.66
N LEU A 708 -9.59 4.06 -2.62
CA LEU A 708 -9.86 3.61 -3.99
C LEU A 708 -9.77 2.09 -4.10
N ARG A 709 -10.77 1.47 -4.75
CA ARG A 709 -10.75 0.05 -5.11
C ARG A 709 -9.59 -0.23 -6.07
N ILE A 710 -8.87 -1.31 -5.85
CA ILE A 710 -7.88 -1.82 -6.80
C ILE A 710 -8.64 -2.41 -8.01
N ASP A 711 -8.36 -1.87 -9.18
CA ASP A 711 -8.97 -2.28 -10.44
C ASP A 711 -7.87 -2.53 -11.49
N SER A 712 -8.16 -3.32 -12.53
CA SER A 712 -7.20 -3.55 -13.62
C SER A 712 -7.10 -2.37 -14.57
N THR A 713 -7.99 -1.39 -14.43
CA THR A 713 -8.11 -0.23 -15.30
C THR A 713 -7.84 1.07 -14.52
N PHE A 714 -7.00 1.92 -15.08
CA PHE A 714 -6.77 3.28 -14.62
C PHE A 714 -7.99 4.16 -14.90
N ASN A 715 -8.61 4.65 -13.83
CA ASN A 715 -9.81 5.49 -13.87
C ASN A 715 -9.48 6.90 -13.37
N LEU A 716 -10.08 7.91 -14.02
CA LEU A 716 -9.98 9.32 -13.61
C LEU A 716 -11.16 9.68 -12.70
N SER A 717 -11.07 9.33 -11.43
CA SER A 717 -12.14 9.51 -10.44
C SER A 717 -12.15 10.89 -9.75
N ILE A 718 -11.02 11.61 -9.73
CA ILE A 718 -10.94 12.97 -9.16
C ILE A 718 -11.19 13.99 -10.27
N HIS A 719 -12.27 14.76 -10.18
CA HIS A 719 -12.73 15.67 -11.24
C HIS A 719 -12.37 17.14 -10.99
N GLY A 720 -12.53 17.96 -12.03
CA GLY A 720 -12.34 19.41 -11.97
C GLY A 720 -13.22 20.10 -10.92
N GLY A 721 -12.61 21.03 -10.18
CA GLY A 721 -13.20 21.71 -9.03
C GLY A 721 -13.22 20.89 -7.73
N HIS A 722 -12.57 19.72 -7.68
CA HIS A 722 -12.28 19.01 -6.43
C HIS A 722 -11.22 19.78 -5.62
N ASN A 723 -11.27 19.69 -4.28
CA ASN A 723 -10.35 20.38 -3.38
C ASN A 723 -9.49 19.39 -2.59
N ILE A 724 -8.18 19.43 -2.84
CA ILE A 724 -7.19 18.64 -2.11
C ILE A 724 -6.68 19.40 -0.88
N ASN A 725 -6.28 18.66 0.15
CA ASN A 725 -5.67 19.21 1.36
C ASN A 725 -4.21 19.65 1.13
N LYS A 726 -3.59 20.19 2.17
CA LYS A 726 -2.18 20.60 2.13
C LYS A 726 -1.26 19.39 2.04
N ALA A 727 -0.13 19.55 1.36
CA ALA A 727 0.92 18.54 1.32
C ALA A 727 1.41 18.15 2.73
N GLU A 728 1.59 16.85 2.96
CA GLU A 728 2.20 16.27 4.16
C GLU A 728 3.39 15.39 3.75
N TYR A 729 4.42 15.32 4.60
CA TYR A 729 5.58 14.44 4.36
C TYR A 729 5.25 13.00 4.75
N LEU A 730 5.26 12.09 3.76
CA LEU A 730 5.00 10.66 3.97
C LEU A 730 6.16 9.96 4.69
N PHE A 731 7.40 10.31 4.31
CA PHE A 731 8.61 9.65 4.81
C PHE A 731 9.64 10.71 5.22
N LYS A 732 10.51 10.34 6.15
CA LYS A 732 11.64 11.15 6.58
C LYS A 732 12.94 10.44 6.22
N ARG A 733 13.98 11.23 5.90
CA ARG A 733 15.32 10.67 5.70
C ARG A 733 15.80 10.04 7.00
N ILE A 734 16.34 8.82 6.92
CA ILE A 734 17.05 8.18 8.02
C ILE A 734 18.54 8.50 7.84
N ASP A 735 19.17 9.07 8.87
CA ASP A 735 20.61 9.31 8.90
C ASP A 735 21.36 7.97 8.95
N GLU A 736 22.35 7.79 8.08
CA GLU A 736 23.17 6.57 8.02
C GLU A 736 23.88 6.30 9.35
N LYS A 737 24.14 7.32 10.18
CA LYS A 737 24.69 7.15 11.53
C LYS A 737 23.81 6.28 12.44
N LYS A 738 22.50 6.19 12.16
CA LYS A 738 21.59 5.32 12.92
C LYS A 738 21.88 3.83 12.72
N ILE A 739 22.53 3.45 11.61
CA ILE A 739 22.85 2.05 11.31
C ILE A 739 23.74 1.46 12.41
N ASP A 740 24.82 2.16 12.77
CA ASP A 740 25.76 1.68 13.78
C ASP A 740 25.15 1.68 15.18
N GLU A 741 24.31 2.68 15.50
CA GLU A 741 23.52 2.73 16.74
C GLU A 741 22.62 1.50 16.87
N TRP A 742 21.83 1.19 15.85
CA TRP A 742 20.91 0.04 15.88
C TRP A 742 21.64 -1.30 15.85
N ARG A 743 22.76 -1.41 15.13
CA ARG A 743 23.61 -2.61 15.21
C ARG A 743 24.16 -2.83 16.62
N GLY A 744 24.55 -1.77 17.31
CA GLY A 744 24.94 -1.84 18.72
C GLY A 744 23.80 -2.29 19.62
N MET A 745 22.59 -1.75 19.42
CA MET A 745 21.42 -2.08 20.24
C MET A 745 20.90 -3.52 20.02
N TYR A 746 20.92 -4.00 18.78
CA TYR A 746 20.25 -5.25 18.37
C TYR A 746 21.22 -6.34 17.88
N GLY A 747 22.54 -6.14 18.04
CA GLY A 747 23.59 -7.09 17.66
C GLY A 747 23.90 -8.17 18.70
N GLY A 748 23.24 -8.12 19.87
CA GLY A 748 23.54 -8.96 21.04
C GLY A 748 24.46 -8.29 22.05
N GLN A 749 24.66 -8.92 23.22
CA GLN A 749 25.63 -8.44 24.20
C GLN A 749 27.04 -8.44 23.59
N GLN A 750 27.58 -7.26 23.29
CA GLN A 750 29.02 -7.08 23.17
C GLN A 750 29.60 -7.45 24.54
N LYS A 751 30.27 -8.61 24.62
CA LYS A 751 31.13 -8.91 25.76
C LYS A 751 32.30 -7.96 25.79
#